data_AF-A0A7C8IS16-F1
#
_entry.id   AF-A0A7C8IS16-F1
#
_cell.length_a   1.000
_cell.length_b   1.000
_cell.length_c   1.000
_cell.angle_alpha   90.00
_cell.angle_beta   90.00
_cell.angle_gamma   90.00
#
_symmetry.space_group_name_H-M   'P 1'
#
loop_
_entity.id
_entity.type
_entity.pdbx_description
1 polymer ?
#
loop_
_entity_poly.entity_id
_entity_poly.type
_entity_poly.pdbx_seq_one_letter_code
_entity_poly.pdbx_strand_id
1 'polypeptide(L)'
;MSNRLRKSGGSSTLPRPHTSLRDSRIAAFRSSHNTQPSYDLLTGTEHHASSTRHVRAPSRQSHERGESLLRASRESSKENLAPPDAEEYETQRKRIEELKAEVATMRYRIETTEQEKEMLVLQHENEIREVQRKAEDDFNLKQVAEGEKGRAQRQYESLQEELQTLKESSAQDTIELERRLRDAQDESRLLKEQLEDLSVAKEEGERMNQRRANEVEAQLSVLRQTIEELEHDAQTRESSLSAAQEQSAEKDRLVGDLEAEIIRLKAQTGDAETIAIIRRELSDQVQHIRTLEARTSKQHTELVHLRQVHKAVEIVEEEKRSLQRRVDAAQALEAELNEIRIQKQRLEDERLAWTAFLQNASADGGLMEFDSPEAIARALVEERYNSASLVERLGEVQPQIAERDEIIKSLESDKKNLTAQLEKSRTTTAPISASKSQARLERQRALATKEIEYLRAQLKTFDAEDETFDTGNFDQQKADRISELEKLVDTYKEEVQNLHKELSAAESSTRTLEPAVGSKRGHTDESENEQLGELNRKRRKLADDLAKLQTTHQLLQKEHEVLNSRLAAAESTNKIRVLSLRSNPTSDFEAIKTATLAALKLENQELLAQLSKEARRSPKTALIPASQLAAARREIEEAQRQTASAQKTTRRLKEVWAAKSQEFKEAIFSTLGWTVTFIPNGKMRVESLYCPSATDEHENSIVFDGERGTMKVSGGPHSPFARRIDDQIKFWVREKGCIPGFLAALTLEFYEENNTRDGAG
;
A
#
# COMPACT_ATOMS: atom_id res chain seq x y z
N MET A 1 -49.57 -4.80 -65.48
CA MET A 1 -48.79 -5.65 -66.42
C MET A 1 -47.37 -5.85 -65.88
N SER A 2 -46.70 -6.92 -66.30
CA SER A 2 -45.23 -7.11 -66.43
C SER A 2 -44.26 -6.39 -65.47
N ASN A 3 -44.05 -6.97 -64.28
CA ASN A 3 -42.87 -7.80 -63.94
C ASN A 3 -41.43 -7.41 -64.43
N ARG A 4 -40.46 -7.54 -63.50
CA ARG A 4 -38.99 -7.80 -63.63
C ARG A 4 -37.93 -6.67 -63.56
N LEU A 5 -37.23 -6.67 -62.42
CA LEU A 5 -35.75 -6.72 -62.21
C LEU A 5 -34.78 -6.02 -63.20
N ARG A 6 -33.83 -5.26 -62.61
CA ARG A 6 -32.39 -5.58 -62.71
C ARG A 6 -31.60 -5.16 -61.45
N LYS A 7 -30.32 -5.56 -61.37
CA LYS A 7 -29.46 -5.49 -60.18
C LYS A 7 -28.23 -4.58 -60.38
N SER A 8 -27.81 -3.96 -59.28
CA SER A 8 -26.42 -3.82 -58.82
C SER A 8 -26.45 -3.96 -57.28
N GLY A 9 -25.44 -4.46 -56.55
CA GLY A 9 -24.08 -4.84 -56.93
C GLY A 9 -23.06 -3.79 -56.47
N GLY A 10 -22.35 -3.96 -55.36
CA GLY A 10 -22.35 -5.09 -54.41
C GLY A 10 -21.37 -4.85 -53.23
N SER A 11 -20.73 -5.92 -52.74
CA SER A 11 -19.72 -5.94 -51.65
C SER A 11 -20.22 -5.92 -50.20
N SER A 12 -20.46 -7.12 -49.66
CA SER A 12 -20.17 -7.45 -48.27
C SER A 12 -19.93 -8.97 -48.18
N THR A 13 -18.70 -9.40 -48.42
CA THR A 13 -18.30 -10.82 -48.38
C THR A 13 -18.17 -11.31 -46.94
N LEU A 14 -18.96 -12.32 -46.58
CA LEU A 14 -18.94 -12.97 -45.27
C LEU A 14 -17.57 -13.62 -44.97
N PRO A 15 -16.87 -13.21 -43.89
CA PRO A 15 -15.95 -14.10 -43.20
C PRO A 15 -16.74 -15.02 -42.28
N ARG A 16 -16.56 -16.34 -42.39
CA ARG A 16 -17.10 -17.28 -41.41
C ARG A 16 -16.29 -17.16 -40.10
N PRO A 17 -16.92 -17.17 -38.91
CA PRO A 17 -16.17 -17.27 -37.66
C PRO A 17 -15.46 -18.63 -37.60
N HIS A 18 -14.14 -18.62 -37.47
CA HIS A 18 -13.36 -19.83 -37.25
C HIS A 18 -13.47 -20.27 -35.79
N THR A 19 -14.09 -21.43 -35.55
CA THR A 19 -14.14 -22.05 -34.22
C THR A 19 -12.82 -22.72 -33.88
N SER A 20 -12.10 -22.22 -32.87
CA SER A 20 -10.84 -22.78 -32.38
C SER A 20 -10.95 -23.38 -30.97
N LEU A 21 -11.97 -24.24 -30.76
CA LEU A 21 -11.97 -25.15 -29.61
C LEU A 21 -10.92 -26.24 -29.84
N ARG A 22 -9.80 -26.17 -29.09
CA ARG A 22 -8.69 -27.13 -29.17
C ARG A 22 -8.74 -28.11 -27.99
N ASP A 23 -9.81 -28.88 -27.92
CA ASP A 23 -10.03 -29.88 -26.88
C ASP A 23 -9.98 -31.29 -27.52
N SER A 24 -9.00 -32.11 -27.13
CA SER A 24 -8.63 -33.33 -27.84
C SER A 24 -8.84 -34.59 -26.99
N ARG A 25 -9.93 -35.31 -27.24
CA ARG A 25 -10.21 -36.64 -26.67
C ARG A 25 -10.22 -37.73 -27.74
N ILE A 26 -9.27 -38.65 -27.69
CA ILE A 26 -9.36 -40.01 -28.24
C ILE A 26 -8.83 -40.96 -27.16
N ALA A 27 -9.37 -42.17 -27.05
CA ALA A 27 -9.08 -43.13 -25.98
C ALA A 27 -8.83 -44.55 -26.52
N ALA A 28 -8.17 -45.37 -25.68
CA ALA A 28 -7.83 -46.79 -25.89
C ALA A 28 -6.73 -47.06 -26.96
N PHE A 29 -5.96 -48.16 -26.94
CA PHE A 29 -6.10 -49.44 -26.20
C PHE A 29 -4.74 -50.08 -25.81
N ARG A 30 -4.76 -50.94 -24.78
CA ARG A 30 -3.91 -52.16 -24.56
C ARG A 30 -2.36 -52.07 -24.57
N SER A 31 -1.81 -52.07 -23.36
CA SER A 31 -0.86 -53.08 -22.82
C SER A 31 0.29 -53.67 -23.68
N SER A 32 1.54 -53.53 -23.22
CA SER A 32 2.33 -54.68 -22.72
C SER A 32 3.64 -54.31 -21.98
N HIS A 33 3.98 -55.12 -20.97
CA HIS A 33 5.30 -55.44 -20.35
C HIS A 33 6.29 -54.41 -19.73
N ASN A 34 6.77 -54.79 -18.54
CA ASN A 34 8.12 -54.61 -17.92
C ASN A 34 8.62 -53.16 -17.66
N THR A 35 8.89 -52.68 -16.43
CA THR A 35 9.58 -53.28 -15.26
C THR A 35 9.28 -52.52 -13.94
N GLN A 36 9.48 -53.15 -12.76
CA GLN A 36 9.55 -52.50 -11.42
C GLN A 36 11.01 -52.07 -11.08
N PRO A 37 11.33 -51.24 -10.05
CA PRO A 37 10.92 -51.26 -8.62
C PRO A 37 9.87 -50.17 -8.28
N SER A 38 9.01 -50.22 -7.25
CA SER A 38 9.05 -50.72 -5.86
C SER A 38 9.85 -49.85 -4.87
N TYR A 39 9.13 -48.96 -4.17
CA TYR A 39 9.59 -48.31 -2.94
C TYR A 39 9.20 -49.22 -1.76
N ASP A 40 10.12 -49.49 -0.84
CA ASP A 40 9.83 -50.18 0.43
C ASP A 40 10.24 -49.27 1.59
N LEU A 41 9.49 -49.35 2.69
CA LEU A 41 9.53 -48.41 3.81
C LEU A 41 9.81 -49.14 5.15
N LEU A 42 10.27 -50.39 5.14
CA LEU A 42 10.40 -51.17 6.38
C LEU A 42 11.49 -52.26 6.44
N THR A 43 12.72 -52.01 5.95
CA THR A 43 13.99 -52.58 6.48
C THR A 43 15.22 -51.91 5.88
N GLY A 44 16.34 -51.90 6.61
CA GLY A 44 17.68 -51.57 6.09
C GLY A 44 18.58 -52.81 5.97
N THR A 45 19.79 -52.63 5.41
CA THR A 45 20.80 -53.68 5.07
C THR A 45 20.43 -54.54 3.82
N GLU A 46 21.33 -54.96 2.92
CA GLU A 46 22.78 -54.66 2.75
C GLU A 46 23.31 -54.98 1.33
N HIS A 47 24.29 -54.20 0.84
CA HIS A 47 25.28 -54.53 -0.23
C HIS A 47 24.74 -55.08 -1.59
N HIS A 48 25.51 -55.54 -2.61
CA HIS A 48 26.93 -55.41 -3.04
C HIS A 48 26.94 -54.70 -4.45
N ALA A 49 27.75 -54.90 -5.52
CA ALA A 49 28.99 -55.65 -5.85
C ALA A 49 29.69 -55.09 -7.13
N SER A 50 31.02 -54.92 -7.10
CA SER A 50 31.96 -54.94 -8.27
C SER A 50 31.85 -53.84 -9.36
N SER A 51 32.90 -53.40 -10.07
CA SER A 51 34.31 -53.85 -10.20
C SER A 51 35.17 -52.68 -10.79
N THR A 52 36.50 -52.68 -11.04
CA THR A 52 37.54 -53.72 -11.20
C THR A 52 38.96 -53.13 -11.01
N ARG A 53 40.00 -53.99 -10.93
CA ARG A 53 41.44 -53.79 -11.31
C ARG A 53 42.36 -52.80 -10.56
N HIS A 54 43.20 -53.39 -9.67
CA HIS A 54 44.67 -53.22 -9.48
C HIS A 54 45.27 -51.80 -9.18
N VAL A 55 46.34 -51.61 -8.39
CA VAL A 55 47.52 -52.46 -8.04
C VAL A 55 47.97 -52.30 -6.55
N ARG A 56 47.82 -53.38 -5.76
CA ARG A 56 48.81 -54.05 -4.87
C ARG A 56 49.81 -53.27 -3.96
N ALA A 57 49.52 -53.30 -2.64
CA ALA A 57 50.39 -53.71 -1.49
C ALA A 57 51.69 -52.89 -1.16
N PRO A 58 52.25 -52.90 0.09
CA PRO A 58 52.38 -54.07 0.99
C PRO A 58 51.85 -53.90 2.42
N SER A 59 51.61 -55.03 3.08
CA SER A 59 51.61 -55.17 4.55
C SER A 59 52.43 -56.42 4.93
N ARG A 60 52.99 -56.46 6.14
CA ARG A 60 53.92 -57.52 6.58
C ARG A 60 53.47 -58.06 7.94
N GLN A 61 53.11 -59.34 8.00
CA GLN A 61 52.84 -60.03 9.26
C GLN A 61 54.14 -60.53 9.92
N SER A 62 54.02 -60.90 11.19
CA SER A 62 55.07 -61.46 12.05
C SER A 62 55.68 -62.76 11.50
N HIS A 63 56.98 -62.93 11.73
CA HIS A 63 57.73 -64.14 11.37
C HIS A 63 57.62 -65.23 12.45
N GLU A 64 57.68 -66.50 12.03
CA GLU A 64 58.11 -67.60 12.88
C GLU A 64 59.65 -67.73 12.91
N ARG A 65 60.14 -68.36 14.00
CA ARG A 65 61.38 -69.14 14.19
C ARG A 65 62.61 -68.85 13.30
N GLY A 66 63.73 -68.58 13.97
CA GLY A 66 65.08 -68.77 13.43
C GLY A 66 66.08 -69.14 14.53
N GLU A 67 66.51 -70.41 14.57
CA GLU A 67 67.55 -70.90 15.48
C GLU A 67 68.94 -70.65 14.88
N SER A 68 69.89 -70.08 15.64
CA SER A 68 71.35 -70.20 15.40
C SER A 68 72.19 -69.47 16.46
N LEU A 69 72.24 -70.02 17.68
CA LEU A 69 73.28 -69.63 18.64
C LEU A 69 74.63 -70.18 18.17
N LEU A 70 75.57 -69.29 17.79
CA LEU A 70 76.94 -69.66 17.50
C LEU A 70 77.92 -69.03 18.50
N ARG A 71 78.84 -69.86 18.97
CA ARG A 71 80.20 -69.50 19.39
C ARG A 71 80.36 -68.74 20.72
N ALA A 72 79.98 -69.38 21.82
CA ALA A 72 80.78 -69.25 23.04
C ALA A 72 82.24 -69.65 22.75
N SER A 73 83.23 -68.96 23.33
CA SER A 73 84.64 -69.14 23.00
C SER A 73 85.55 -69.22 24.23
N ARG A 74 85.79 -70.46 24.67
CA ARG A 74 86.98 -70.94 25.39
C ARG A 74 87.41 -70.24 26.69
N GLU A 75 87.45 -71.03 27.76
CA GLU A 75 88.44 -70.91 28.83
C GLU A 75 89.86 -70.69 28.27
N SER A 76 90.61 -69.81 28.94
CA SER A 76 92.06 -69.76 28.81
C SER A 76 92.68 -69.50 30.18
N SER A 77 92.76 -70.56 30.99
CA SER A 77 93.50 -70.55 32.24
C SER A 77 95.00 -70.38 31.95
N LYS A 78 95.56 -69.23 32.32
CA LYS A 78 97.00 -68.99 32.37
C LYS A 78 97.43 -68.51 33.75
N GLU A 79 97.57 -69.50 34.62
CA GLU A 79 98.48 -69.50 35.77
C GLU A 79 99.79 -68.79 35.42
N ASN A 80 100.15 -67.77 36.20
CA ASN A 80 101.43 -67.08 36.14
C ASN A 80 101.86 -66.80 37.59
N LEU A 81 103.08 -67.20 37.94
CA LEU A 81 103.63 -67.03 39.29
C LEU A 81 103.84 -65.53 39.60
N ALA A 82 103.59 -65.14 40.84
CA ALA A 82 103.86 -63.79 41.34
C ALA A 82 105.35 -63.62 41.72
N PRO A 83 106.05 -62.59 41.21
CA PRO A 83 107.28 -62.09 41.81
C PRO A 83 107.00 -61.40 43.16
N PRO A 84 107.98 -61.36 44.09
CA PRO A 84 107.76 -60.85 45.44
C PRO A 84 107.85 -59.32 45.54
N ASP A 85 106.72 -58.64 45.33
CA ASP A 85 106.42 -57.28 45.85
C ASP A 85 104.88 -57.05 45.78
N ALA A 86 104.12 -58.03 46.26
CA ALA A 86 102.71 -58.19 45.89
C ALA A 86 101.74 -57.20 46.57
N GLU A 87 101.98 -56.76 47.81
CA GLU A 87 100.94 -56.10 48.62
C GLU A 87 100.62 -54.67 48.16
N GLU A 88 101.63 -53.87 47.78
CA GLU A 88 101.42 -52.52 47.24
C GLU A 88 100.81 -52.57 45.82
N TYR A 89 101.27 -53.50 44.98
CA TYR A 89 100.69 -53.69 43.65
C TYR A 89 99.28 -54.27 43.70
N GLU A 90 98.96 -55.15 44.65
CA GLU A 90 97.59 -55.65 44.85
C GLU A 90 96.65 -54.58 45.40
N THR A 91 97.08 -53.74 46.34
CA THR A 91 96.22 -52.66 46.85
C THR A 91 95.96 -51.59 45.80
N GLN A 92 96.98 -51.19 45.03
CA GLN A 92 96.79 -50.31 43.86
C GLN A 92 95.92 -50.98 42.79
N ARG A 93 96.14 -52.27 42.49
CA ARG A 93 95.33 -53.01 41.51
C ARG A 93 93.87 -53.13 41.95
N LYS A 94 93.60 -53.45 43.23
CA LYS A 94 92.25 -53.49 43.81
C LYS A 94 91.58 -52.13 43.68
N ARG A 95 92.26 -51.02 44.02
CA ARG A 95 91.68 -49.68 43.84
C ARG A 95 91.48 -49.29 42.36
N ILE A 96 92.34 -49.77 41.45
CA ILE A 96 92.15 -49.60 40.00
C ILE A 96 91.00 -50.46 39.46
N GLU A 97 90.76 -51.65 40.02
CA GLU A 97 89.64 -52.52 39.64
C GLU A 97 88.31 -52.03 40.23
N GLU A 98 88.31 -51.49 41.45
CA GLU A 98 87.22 -50.69 42.02
C GLU A 98 86.90 -49.48 41.13
N LEU A 99 87.88 -48.63 40.80
CA LEU A 99 87.67 -47.47 39.93
C LEU A 99 87.22 -47.88 38.52
N LYS A 100 87.65 -49.03 37.99
CA LYS A 100 87.13 -49.57 36.73
C LYS A 100 85.70 -50.07 36.85
N ALA A 101 85.29 -50.65 37.99
CA ALA A 101 83.92 -51.04 38.26
C ALA A 101 83.00 -49.83 38.50
N GLU A 102 83.47 -48.81 39.23
CA GLU A 102 82.83 -47.49 39.37
C GLU A 102 82.64 -46.86 37.97
N VAL A 103 83.69 -46.78 37.14
CA VAL A 103 83.58 -46.25 35.77
C VAL A 103 82.69 -47.12 34.87
N ALA A 104 82.70 -48.45 34.99
CA ALA A 104 81.83 -49.34 34.21
C ALA A 104 80.36 -49.19 34.60
N THR A 105 80.05 -49.12 35.90
CA THR A 105 78.67 -48.88 36.38
C THR A 105 78.18 -47.47 36.07
N MET A 106 79.06 -46.46 36.09
CA MET A 106 78.73 -45.10 35.66
C MET A 106 78.53 -45.00 34.14
N ARG A 107 79.32 -45.71 33.33
CA ARG A 107 79.10 -45.84 31.87
C ARG A 107 77.78 -46.53 31.57
N TYR A 108 77.50 -47.66 32.22
CA TYR A 108 76.23 -48.37 32.07
C TYR A 108 75.04 -47.47 32.47
N ARG A 109 75.13 -46.72 33.58
CA ARG A 109 74.11 -45.73 33.98
C ARG A 109 73.93 -44.61 32.96
N ILE A 110 75.02 -44.10 32.37
CA ILE A 110 74.94 -43.09 31.31
C ILE A 110 74.21 -43.69 30.11
N GLU A 111 74.66 -44.85 29.62
CA GLU A 111 74.09 -45.57 28.48
C GLU A 111 72.60 -45.93 28.69
N THR A 112 72.20 -46.38 29.88
CA THR A 112 70.77 -46.59 30.19
C THR A 112 69.99 -45.28 30.22
N THR A 113 70.52 -44.20 30.79
CA THR A 113 69.81 -42.88 30.75
C THR A 113 69.83 -42.23 29.37
N GLU A 114 70.71 -42.65 28.46
CA GLU A 114 70.70 -42.22 27.05
C GLU A 114 69.64 -43.01 26.29
N GLN A 115 69.58 -44.33 26.46
CA GLN A 115 68.50 -45.17 25.92
C GLN A 115 67.11 -44.78 26.45
N GLU A 116 66.99 -44.43 27.73
CA GLU A 116 65.75 -43.90 28.32
C GLU A 116 65.34 -42.56 27.69
N LYS A 117 66.29 -41.65 27.42
CA LYS A 117 66.01 -40.38 26.72
C LYS A 117 65.60 -40.61 25.27
N GLU A 118 66.28 -41.50 24.55
CA GLU A 118 65.91 -41.85 23.17
C GLU A 118 64.51 -42.46 23.12
N MET A 119 64.17 -43.36 24.04
CA MET A 119 62.83 -43.92 24.18
C MET A 119 61.77 -42.86 24.52
N LEU A 120 62.07 -41.92 25.41
CA LEU A 120 61.17 -40.79 25.74
C LEU A 120 60.98 -39.84 24.56
N VAL A 121 62.05 -39.53 23.80
CA VAL A 121 61.96 -38.72 22.57
C VAL A 121 61.09 -39.42 21.53
N LEU A 122 61.30 -40.73 21.29
CA LEU A 122 60.47 -41.51 20.37
C LEU A 122 59.01 -41.62 20.83
N GLN A 123 58.76 -41.69 22.14
CA GLN A 123 57.39 -41.62 22.70
C GLN A 123 56.76 -40.25 22.41
N HIS A 124 57.42 -39.15 22.75
CA HIS A 124 56.91 -37.80 22.50
C HIS A 124 56.73 -37.48 21.01
N GLU A 125 57.63 -37.94 20.13
CA GLU A 125 57.43 -37.81 18.69
C GLU A 125 56.18 -38.58 18.21
N ASN A 126 55.91 -39.76 18.77
CA ASN A 126 54.73 -40.55 18.41
C ASN A 126 53.44 -39.95 19.00
N GLU A 127 53.48 -39.39 20.20
CA GLU A 127 52.40 -38.57 20.78
C GLU A 127 52.09 -37.37 19.88
N ILE A 128 53.12 -36.63 19.43
CA ILE A 128 52.97 -35.50 18.49
C ILE A 128 52.36 -35.98 17.16
N ARG A 129 52.84 -37.08 16.58
CA ARG A 129 52.27 -37.68 15.35
C ARG A 129 50.84 -38.17 15.53
N GLU A 130 50.44 -38.58 16.73
CA GLU A 130 49.05 -38.92 17.05
C GLU A 130 48.17 -37.69 17.24
N VAL A 131 48.65 -36.66 17.92
CA VAL A 131 47.93 -35.39 18.09
C VAL A 131 47.74 -34.69 16.74
N GLN A 132 48.75 -34.70 15.87
CA GLN A 132 48.67 -34.20 14.50
C GLN A 132 47.60 -34.94 13.69
N ARG A 133 47.65 -36.27 13.63
CA ARG A 133 46.63 -37.07 12.93
C ARG A 133 45.22 -36.85 13.48
N LYS A 134 45.06 -36.82 14.81
CA LYS A 134 43.78 -36.52 15.45
C LYS A 134 43.27 -35.12 15.08
N ALA A 135 44.15 -34.11 14.99
CA ALA A 135 43.79 -32.76 14.56
C ALA A 135 43.46 -32.66 13.06
N GLU A 136 44.13 -33.43 12.21
CA GLU A 136 43.82 -33.57 10.77
C GLU A 136 42.46 -34.26 10.55
N ASP A 137 42.21 -35.37 11.25
CA ASP A 137 40.92 -36.07 11.23
C ASP A 137 39.78 -35.18 11.73
N ASP A 138 39.98 -34.45 12.84
CA ASP A 138 39.06 -33.45 13.38
C ASP A 138 38.77 -32.32 12.39
N PHE A 139 39.78 -31.86 11.65
CA PHE A 139 39.66 -30.79 10.65
C PHE A 139 38.88 -31.29 9.43
N ASN A 140 39.19 -32.49 8.93
CA ASN A 140 38.48 -33.13 7.84
C ASN A 140 37.00 -33.36 8.20
N LEU A 141 36.71 -33.83 9.42
CA LEU A 141 35.35 -34.02 9.92
C LEU A 141 34.57 -32.70 9.99
N LYS A 142 35.21 -31.61 10.46
CA LYS A 142 34.62 -30.26 10.47
C LYS A 142 34.35 -29.76 9.06
N GLN A 143 35.27 -29.94 8.12
CA GLN A 143 35.09 -29.54 6.72
C GLN A 143 33.94 -30.31 6.04
N VAL A 144 33.78 -31.61 6.32
CA VAL A 144 32.63 -32.41 5.85
C VAL A 144 31.33 -31.88 6.45
N ALA A 145 31.28 -31.64 7.77
CA ALA A 145 30.10 -31.13 8.45
C ALA A 145 29.69 -29.71 7.98
N GLU A 146 30.66 -28.82 7.71
CA GLU A 146 30.41 -27.51 7.10
C GLU A 146 29.91 -27.64 5.66
N GLY A 147 30.46 -28.58 4.88
CA GLY A 147 29.98 -28.90 3.53
C GLY A 147 28.55 -29.46 3.52
N GLU A 148 28.19 -30.31 4.48
CA GLU A 148 26.83 -30.84 4.64
C GLU A 148 25.85 -29.76 5.13
N LYS A 149 26.24 -28.94 6.11
CA LYS A 149 25.49 -27.75 6.53
C LYS A 149 25.24 -26.81 5.36
N GLY A 150 26.24 -26.57 4.52
CA GLY A 150 26.12 -25.74 3.31
C GLY A 150 25.20 -26.33 2.23
N ARG A 151 25.12 -27.66 2.10
CA ARG A 151 24.13 -28.32 1.23
C ARG A 151 22.73 -28.22 1.81
N ALA A 152 22.55 -28.51 3.10
CA ALA A 152 21.27 -28.43 3.78
C ALA A 152 20.71 -26.99 3.80
N GLN A 153 21.58 -25.99 3.98
CA GLN A 153 21.19 -24.58 3.88
C GLN A 153 20.71 -24.23 2.46
N ARG A 154 21.42 -24.63 1.39
CA ARG A 154 20.96 -24.39 0.02
C ARG A 154 19.64 -25.10 -0.32
N GLN A 155 19.42 -26.29 0.24
CA GLN A 155 18.14 -27.00 0.11
C GLN A 155 17.01 -26.30 0.87
N TYR A 156 17.31 -25.72 2.03
CA TYR A 156 16.35 -24.89 2.76
C TYR A 156 16.03 -23.59 2.02
N GLU A 157 17.05 -22.93 1.46
CA GLU A 157 16.91 -21.73 0.63
C GLU A 157 16.08 -22.01 -0.63
N SER A 158 16.35 -23.09 -1.38
CA SER A 158 15.55 -23.45 -2.56
C SER A 158 14.12 -23.84 -2.21
N LEU A 159 13.90 -24.59 -1.12
CA LEU A 159 12.54 -24.89 -0.63
C LEU A 159 11.81 -23.63 -0.15
N GLN A 160 12.53 -22.62 0.36
CA GLN A 160 11.94 -21.33 0.73
C GLN A 160 11.54 -20.52 -0.51
N GLU A 161 12.35 -20.53 -1.57
CA GLU A 161 12.02 -19.92 -2.87
C GLU A 161 10.84 -20.63 -3.56
N GLU A 162 10.79 -21.97 -3.55
CA GLU A 162 9.64 -22.75 -4.02
C GLU A 162 8.36 -22.43 -3.21
N LEU A 163 8.47 -22.32 -1.87
CA LEU A 163 7.34 -21.94 -1.01
C LEU A 163 6.94 -20.46 -1.14
N GLN A 164 7.81 -19.58 -1.62
CA GLN A 164 7.47 -18.19 -1.94
C GLN A 164 6.76 -18.12 -3.30
N THR A 165 7.34 -18.70 -4.34
CA THR A 165 6.76 -18.72 -5.69
C THR A 165 5.40 -19.44 -5.74
N LEU A 166 5.20 -20.52 -5.00
CA LEU A 166 3.88 -21.18 -4.85
C LEU A 166 2.85 -20.32 -4.11
N LYS A 167 3.26 -19.47 -3.16
CA LYS A 167 2.35 -18.52 -2.50
C LYS A 167 2.01 -17.35 -3.43
N GLU A 168 2.98 -16.87 -4.20
CA GLU A 168 2.76 -15.81 -5.19
C GLU A 168 1.86 -16.27 -6.33
N SER A 169 2.06 -17.48 -6.88
CA SER A 169 1.16 -18.05 -7.88
C SER A 169 -0.24 -18.28 -7.31
N SER A 170 -0.34 -18.84 -6.09
CA SER A 170 -1.65 -19.02 -5.42
C SER A 170 -2.36 -17.70 -5.14
N ALA A 171 -1.63 -16.61 -4.87
CA ALA A 171 -2.21 -15.28 -4.69
C ALA A 171 -2.65 -14.66 -6.03
N GLN A 172 -1.89 -14.87 -7.11
CA GLN A 172 -2.28 -14.47 -8.45
C GLN A 172 -3.54 -15.21 -8.91
N ASP A 173 -3.60 -16.53 -8.69
CA ASP A 173 -4.77 -17.37 -8.98
C ASP A 173 -6.01 -16.93 -8.19
N THR A 174 -5.89 -16.59 -6.90
CA THR A 174 -7.05 -16.06 -6.13
C THR A 174 -7.51 -14.70 -6.65
N ILE A 175 -6.61 -13.80 -7.01
CA ILE A 175 -6.96 -12.50 -7.62
C ILE A 175 -7.63 -12.69 -8.99
N GLU A 176 -7.14 -13.61 -9.81
CA GLU A 176 -7.75 -13.97 -11.10
C GLU A 176 -9.15 -14.58 -10.94
N LEU A 177 -9.33 -15.49 -9.98
CA LEU A 177 -10.63 -16.11 -9.68
C LEU A 177 -11.60 -15.09 -9.07
N GLU A 178 -11.15 -14.20 -8.18
CA GLU A 178 -11.97 -13.11 -7.66
C GLU A 178 -12.40 -12.14 -8.76
N ARG A 179 -11.51 -11.79 -9.70
CA ARG A 179 -11.87 -10.94 -10.84
C ARG A 179 -12.95 -11.63 -11.70
N ARG A 180 -12.71 -12.86 -12.13
CA ARG A 180 -13.68 -13.65 -12.93
C ARG A 180 -15.02 -13.82 -12.21
N LEU A 181 -15.02 -13.93 -10.88
CA LEU A 181 -16.22 -13.99 -10.05
C LEU A 181 -16.98 -12.65 -10.03
N ARG A 182 -16.28 -11.51 -9.95
CA ARG A 182 -16.89 -10.17 -10.04
C ARG A 182 -17.45 -9.91 -11.44
N ASP A 183 -16.65 -10.18 -12.48
CA ASP A 183 -17.07 -10.06 -13.89
C ASP A 183 -18.37 -10.85 -14.14
N ALA A 184 -18.43 -12.12 -13.71
CA ALA A 184 -19.61 -12.97 -13.85
C ALA A 184 -20.80 -12.54 -12.93
N GLN A 185 -20.54 -11.89 -11.79
CA GLN A 185 -21.59 -11.31 -10.95
C GLN A 185 -22.21 -10.07 -11.60
N ASP A 186 -21.40 -9.24 -12.24
CA ASP A 186 -21.86 -8.03 -12.94
C ASP A 186 -22.54 -8.37 -14.27
N GLU A 187 -22.06 -9.37 -15.02
CA GLU A 187 -22.84 -9.98 -16.12
C GLU A 187 -24.19 -10.53 -15.62
N SER A 188 -24.21 -11.20 -14.46
CA SER A 188 -25.44 -11.71 -13.86
C SER A 188 -26.37 -10.62 -13.30
N ARG A 189 -25.88 -9.41 -13.05
CA ARG A 189 -26.70 -8.23 -12.72
C ARG A 189 -27.28 -7.63 -13.99
N LEU A 190 -26.44 -7.34 -14.97
CA LEU A 190 -26.83 -6.77 -16.26
C LEU A 190 -27.88 -7.65 -16.99
N LEU A 191 -27.73 -8.98 -16.94
CA LEU A 191 -28.72 -9.91 -17.51
C LEU A 191 -30.05 -9.94 -16.73
N LYS A 192 -30.06 -9.61 -15.42
CA LYS A 192 -31.30 -9.46 -14.65
C LYS A 192 -31.97 -8.13 -14.96
N GLU A 193 -31.21 -7.04 -14.98
CA GLU A 193 -31.70 -5.71 -15.38
C GLU A 193 -32.32 -5.76 -16.79
N GLN A 194 -31.66 -6.40 -17.76
CA GLN A 194 -32.21 -6.61 -19.10
C GLN A 194 -33.46 -7.51 -19.12
N LEU A 195 -33.56 -8.51 -18.25
CA LEU A 195 -34.77 -9.33 -18.12
C LEU A 195 -35.93 -8.57 -17.47
N GLU A 196 -35.63 -7.71 -16.49
CA GLU A 196 -36.59 -6.84 -15.82
C GLU A 196 -37.11 -5.78 -16.80
N ASP A 197 -36.24 -5.08 -17.54
CA ASP A 197 -36.60 -4.14 -18.62
C ASP A 197 -37.48 -4.81 -19.69
N LEU A 198 -37.09 -6.00 -20.17
CA LEU A 198 -37.88 -6.76 -21.14
C LEU A 198 -39.23 -7.23 -20.57
N SER A 199 -39.31 -7.51 -19.26
CA SER A 199 -40.57 -7.85 -18.60
C SER A 199 -41.50 -6.64 -18.47
N VAL A 200 -40.97 -5.46 -18.12
CA VAL A 200 -41.73 -4.20 -18.07
C VAL A 200 -42.24 -3.84 -19.47
N ALA A 201 -41.38 -3.87 -20.48
CA ALA A 201 -41.77 -3.60 -21.87
C ALA A 201 -42.82 -4.61 -22.39
N LYS A 202 -42.76 -5.87 -21.96
CA LYS A 202 -43.79 -6.89 -22.23
C LYS A 202 -45.11 -6.54 -21.53
N GLU A 203 -45.10 -6.21 -20.24
CA GLU A 203 -46.32 -5.84 -19.51
C GLU A 203 -46.95 -4.55 -20.08
N GLU A 204 -46.17 -3.56 -20.49
CA GLU A 204 -46.66 -2.36 -21.15
C GLU A 204 -47.27 -2.67 -22.52
N GLY A 205 -46.63 -3.55 -23.31
CA GLY A 205 -47.19 -4.09 -24.54
C GLY A 205 -48.52 -4.81 -24.34
N GLU A 206 -48.61 -5.65 -23.30
CA GLU A 206 -49.84 -6.36 -22.92
C GLU A 206 -50.93 -5.39 -22.45
N ARG A 207 -50.60 -4.40 -21.61
CA ARG A 207 -51.53 -3.32 -21.19
C ARG A 207 -52.04 -2.50 -22.38
N MET A 208 -51.18 -2.16 -23.34
CA MET A 208 -51.56 -1.41 -24.54
C MET A 208 -52.39 -2.23 -25.52
N ASN A 209 -52.10 -3.53 -25.67
CA ASN A 209 -52.92 -4.44 -26.46
C ASN A 209 -54.29 -4.70 -25.81
N GLN A 210 -54.35 -4.83 -24.48
CA GLN A 210 -55.63 -4.95 -23.76
C GLN A 210 -56.47 -3.69 -23.88
N ARG A 211 -55.87 -2.49 -23.81
CA ARG A 211 -56.59 -1.22 -24.08
C ARG A 211 -57.20 -1.20 -25.47
N ARG A 212 -56.45 -1.59 -26.50
CA ARG A 212 -56.93 -1.70 -27.90
C ARG A 212 -58.02 -2.76 -28.06
N ALA A 213 -57.91 -3.91 -27.39
CA ALA A 213 -58.92 -4.94 -27.39
C ALA A 213 -60.24 -4.41 -26.79
N ASN A 214 -60.19 -3.82 -25.59
CA ASN A 214 -61.35 -3.21 -24.94
C ASN A 214 -61.97 -2.08 -25.78
N GLU A 215 -61.14 -1.29 -26.48
CA GLU A 215 -61.61 -0.21 -27.38
C GLU A 215 -62.35 -0.78 -28.60
N VAL A 216 -61.80 -1.81 -29.25
CA VAL A 216 -62.45 -2.51 -30.37
C VAL A 216 -63.71 -3.24 -29.91
N GLU A 217 -63.72 -3.85 -28.73
CA GLU A 217 -64.91 -4.47 -28.14
C GLU A 217 -66.01 -3.44 -27.86
N ALA A 218 -65.66 -2.26 -27.34
CA ALA A 218 -66.60 -1.16 -27.15
C ALA A 218 -67.16 -0.60 -28.47
N GLN A 219 -66.31 -0.44 -29.49
CA GLN A 219 -66.75 -0.06 -30.84
C GLN A 219 -67.69 -1.13 -31.43
N LEU A 220 -67.39 -2.42 -31.26
CA LEU A 220 -68.25 -3.52 -31.70
C LEU A 220 -69.57 -3.58 -30.92
N SER A 221 -69.60 -3.27 -29.61
CA SER A 221 -70.85 -3.23 -28.85
C SER A 221 -71.74 -2.06 -29.27
N VAL A 222 -71.17 -0.88 -29.53
CA VAL A 222 -71.92 0.27 -30.05
C VAL A 222 -72.45 -0.03 -31.46
N LEU A 223 -71.62 -0.61 -32.35
CA LEU A 223 -72.07 -1.00 -33.69
C LEU A 223 -73.21 -2.02 -33.65
N ARG A 224 -73.14 -3.03 -32.76
CA ARG A 224 -74.24 -3.98 -32.55
C ARG A 224 -75.52 -3.28 -32.07
N GLN A 225 -75.42 -2.40 -31.08
CA GLN A 225 -76.58 -1.61 -30.62
C GLN A 225 -77.19 -0.78 -31.76
N THR A 226 -76.38 -0.11 -32.58
CA THR A 226 -76.92 0.64 -33.74
C THR A 226 -77.54 -0.26 -34.81
N ILE A 227 -77.11 -1.52 -34.94
CA ILE A 227 -77.73 -2.49 -35.85
C ILE A 227 -79.07 -2.97 -35.26
N GLU A 228 -79.11 -3.33 -33.98
CA GLU A 228 -80.34 -3.74 -33.27
C GLU A 228 -81.39 -2.61 -33.28
N GLU A 229 -80.96 -1.36 -33.08
CA GLU A 229 -81.80 -0.16 -33.21
C GLU A 229 -82.32 0.01 -34.65
N LEU A 230 -81.47 -0.11 -35.67
CA LEU A 230 -81.88 0.01 -37.08
C LEU A 230 -82.79 -1.14 -37.54
N GLU A 231 -82.60 -2.36 -37.04
CA GLU A 231 -83.49 -3.50 -37.28
C GLU A 231 -84.86 -3.27 -36.62
N HIS A 232 -84.90 -2.72 -35.40
CA HIS A 232 -86.15 -2.33 -34.74
C HIS A 232 -86.86 -1.17 -35.49
N ASP A 233 -86.11 -0.17 -35.94
CA ASP A 233 -86.63 0.93 -36.75
C ASP A 233 -87.13 0.45 -38.12
N ALA A 234 -86.50 -0.57 -38.71
CA ALA A 234 -86.99 -1.22 -39.93
C ALA A 234 -88.29 -1.98 -39.67
N GLN A 235 -88.36 -2.80 -38.61
CA GLN A 235 -89.53 -3.62 -38.29
C GLN A 235 -90.75 -2.77 -37.89
N THR A 236 -90.55 -1.67 -37.18
CA THR A 236 -91.61 -0.71 -36.84
C THR A 236 -92.09 0.07 -38.07
N ARG A 237 -91.18 0.47 -38.97
CA ARG A 237 -91.56 1.06 -40.27
C ARG A 237 -92.32 0.08 -41.15
N GLU A 238 -91.87 -1.16 -41.28
CA GLU A 238 -92.53 -2.19 -42.10
C GLU A 238 -93.92 -2.55 -41.57
N SER A 239 -94.08 -2.71 -40.26
CA SER A 239 -95.40 -2.92 -39.65
C SER A 239 -96.31 -1.71 -39.80
N SER A 240 -95.80 -0.48 -39.68
CA SER A 240 -96.57 0.74 -39.98
C SER A 240 -96.98 0.86 -41.46
N LEU A 241 -96.12 0.40 -42.37
CA LEU A 241 -96.36 0.37 -43.81
C LEU A 241 -97.40 -0.71 -44.17
N SER A 242 -97.34 -1.89 -43.56
CA SER A 242 -98.35 -2.94 -43.69
C SER A 242 -99.72 -2.44 -43.21
N ALA A 243 -99.79 -1.83 -42.02
CA ALA A 243 -101.02 -1.24 -41.51
C ALA A 243 -101.54 -0.09 -42.39
N ALA A 244 -100.66 0.72 -42.98
CA ALA A 244 -101.04 1.76 -43.93
C ALA A 244 -101.52 1.19 -45.29
N GLN A 245 -100.95 0.06 -45.74
CA GLN A 245 -101.37 -0.65 -46.95
C GLN A 245 -102.72 -1.35 -46.76
N GLU A 246 -102.94 -1.99 -45.60
CA GLU A 246 -104.25 -2.55 -45.21
C GLU A 246 -105.30 -1.43 -45.17
N GLN A 247 -105.00 -0.33 -44.48
CA GLN A 247 -105.86 0.85 -44.43
C GLN A 247 -106.02 1.56 -45.78
N SER A 248 -105.10 1.40 -46.73
CA SER A 248 -105.29 1.83 -48.12
C SER A 248 -106.27 0.89 -48.80
N ALA A 249 -106.00 -0.42 -48.82
CA ALA A 249 -106.87 -1.41 -49.44
C ALA A 249 -108.32 -1.41 -48.90
N GLU A 250 -108.52 -1.08 -47.62
CA GLU A 250 -109.85 -0.82 -47.05
C GLU A 250 -110.48 0.46 -47.60
N LYS A 251 -109.72 1.55 -47.73
CA LYS A 251 -110.19 2.80 -48.36
C LYS A 251 -110.41 2.63 -49.85
N ASP A 252 -109.59 1.86 -50.56
CA ASP A 252 -109.68 1.60 -52.00
C ASP A 252 -110.90 0.70 -52.30
N ARG A 253 -111.23 -0.25 -51.41
CA ARG A 253 -112.51 -0.97 -51.43
C ARG A 253 -113.68 -0.04 -51.17
N LEU A 254 -113.63 0.75 -50.10
CA LEU A 254 -114.69 1.70 -49.75
C LEU A 254 -114.89 2.77 -50.84
N VAL A 255 -113.81 3.21 -51.49
CA VAL A 255 -113.84 4.10 -52.66
C VAL A 255 -114.40 3.37 -53.86
N GLY A 256 -114.10 2.09 -54.11
CA GLY A 256 -114.76 1.30 -55.14
C GLY A 256 -116.27 1.15 -54.92
N ASP A 257 -116.69 0.86 -53.69
CA ASP A 257 -118.11 0.78 -53.30
C ASP A 257 -118.81 2.15 -53.41
N LEU A 258 -118.15 3.21 -52.92
CA LEU A 258 -118.63 4.59 -53.05
C LEU A 258 -118.56 5.10 -54.48
N GLU A 259 -117.66 4.64 -55.34
CA GLU A 259 -117.61 5.01 -56.76
C GLU A 259 -118.69 4.28 -57.56
N ALA A 260 -119.01 3.03 -57.23
CA ALA A 260 -120.19 2.35 -57.75
C ALA A 260 -121.48 3.12 -57.35
N GLU A 261 -121.61 3.50 -56.07
CA GLU A 261 -122.74 4.29 -55.58
C GLU A 261 -122.72 5.74 -56.12
N ILE A 262 -121.55 6.35 -56.37
CA ILE A 262 -121.41 7.68 -56.99
C ILE A 262 -121.67 7.61 -58.50
N ILE A 263 -121.40 6.51 -59.19
CA ILE A 263 -121.82 6.31 -60.59
C ILE A 263 -123.34 6.16 -60.66
N ARG A 264 -123.92 5.41 -59.72
CA ARG A 264 -125.39 5.30 -59.55
C ARG A 264 -126.03 6.64 -59.19
N LEU A 265 -125.45 7.42 -58.28
CA LEU A 265 -125.95 8.73 -57.87
C LEU A 265 -125.71 9.79 -58.94
N LYS A 266 -124.56 9.83 -59.63
CA LYS A 266 -124.33 10.72 -60.80
C LYS A 266 -125.25 10.38 -61.98
N ALA A 267 -125.78 9.16 -62.05
CA ALA A 267 -126.84 8.78 -62.98
C ALA A 267 -128.25 9.24 -62.53
N GLN A 268 -128.40 9.83 -61.34
CA GLN A 268 -129.67 10.35 -60.81
C GLN A 268 -129.65 11.84 -60.44
N THR A 269 -128.52 12.39 -59.98
CA THR A 269 -128.34 13.80 -59.60
C THR A 269 -126.94 14.33 -59.94
N GLY A 270 -126.88 15.60 -60.38
CA GLY A 270 -125.64 16.32 -60.65
C GLY A 270 -125.49 17.49 -59.67
N ASP A 271 -124.88 17.24 -58.51
CA ASP A 271 -124.89 18.18 -57.38
C ASP A 271 -123.57 18.90 -57.10
N ALA A 272 -123.71 20.21 -56.83
CA ALA A 272 -122.60 21.15 -56.63
C ALA A 272 -121.87 21.01 -55.28
N GLU A 273 -122.44 20.29 -54.31
CA GLU A 273 -121.84 20.11 -52.98
C GLU A 273 -120.48 19.40 -53.04
N THR A 274 -120.33 18.45 -53.97
CA THR A 274 -119.05 17.76 -54.24
C THR A 274 -117.91 18.72 -54.57
N ILE A 275 -118.22 19.79 -55.32
CA ILE A 275 -117.26 20.84 -55.71
C ILE A 275 -116.92 21.74 -54.51
N ALA A 276 -117.84 21.92 -53.55
CA ALA A 276 -117.58 22.67 -52.33
C ALA A 276 -116.64 21.93 -51.36
N ILE A 277 -116.80 20.61 -51.21
CA ILE A 277 -115.92 19.78 -50.37
C ILE A 277 -114.49 19.79 -50.91
N ILE A 278 -114.30 19.57 -52.22
CA ILE A 278 -112.99 19.59 -52.88
C ILE A 278 -112.28 20.95 -52.68
N ARG A 279 -113.02 22.07 -52.75
CA ARG A 279 -112.46 23.41 -52.47
C ARG A 279 -112.00 23.58 -51.02
N ARG A 280 -112.71 22.96 -50.06
CA ARG A 280 -112.33 22.99 -48.65
C ARG A 280 -111.05 22.19 -48.40
N GLU A 281 -110.97 20.95 -48.88
CA GLU A 281 -109.78 20.11 -48.67
C GLU A 281 -108.53 20.65 -49.40
N LEU A 282 -108.69 21.22 -50.60
CA LEU A 282 -107.59 21.91 -51.28
C LEU A 282 -107.08 23.12 -50.47
N SER A 283 -107.97 23.84 -49.78
CA SER A 283 -107.59 24.95 -48.88
C SER A 283 -106.85 24.47 -47.64
N ASP A 284 -107.27 23.37 -47.03
CA ASP A 284 -106.62 22.78 -45.86
C ASP A 284 -105.23 22.19 -46.23
N GLN A 285 -105.10 21.57 -47.40
CA GLN A 285 -103.80 21.13 -47.95
C GLN A 285 -102.85 22.30 -48.22
N VAL A 286 -103.32 23.39 -48.85
CA VAL A 286 -102.52 24.60 -49.09
C VAL A 286 -102.08 25.27 -47.79
N GLN A 287 -102.91 25.23 -46.74
CA GLN A 287 -102.50 25.67 -45.40
C GLN A 287 -101.41 24.76 -44.82
N HIS A 288 -101.55 23.43 -44.92
CA HIS A 288 -100.54 22.51 -44.42
C HIS A 288 -99.19 22.67 -45.13
N ILE A 289 -99.18 22.80 -46.46
CA ILE A 289 -97.97 23.07 -47.25
C ILE A 289 -97.28 24.34 -46.73
N ARG A 290 -98.01 25.45 -46.52
CA ARG A 290 -97.46 26.68 -45.94
C ARG A 290 -96.87 26.48 -44.53
N THR A 291 -97.44 25.61 -43.69
CA THR A 291 -96.84 25.28 -42.39
C THR A 291 -95.54 24.48 -42.51
N LEU A 292 -95.44 23.59 -43.50
CA LEU A 292 -94.21 22.84 -43.80
C LEU A 292 -93.13 23.73 -44.42
N GLU A 293 -93.49 24.64 -45.32
CA GLU A 293 -92.60 25.67 -45.88
C GLU A 293 -92.05 26.57 -44.75
N ALA A 294 -92.92 27.03 -43.85
CA ALA A 294 -92.52 27.85 -42.70
C ALA A 294 -91.61 27.09 -41.72
N ARG A 295 -91.84 25.79 -41.50
CA ARG A 295 -90.95 24.93 -40.68
C ARG A 295 -89.60 24.73 -41.35
N THR A 296 -89.59 24.40 -42.64
CA THR A 296 -88.37 24.21 -43.44
C THR A 296 -87.53 25.49 -43.49
N SER A 297 -88.18 26.65 -43.62
CA SER A 297 -87.53 27.97 -43.56
C SER A 297 -86.86 28.22 -42.20
N LYS A 298 -87.56 27.96 -41.08
CA LYS A 298 -86.97 28.06 -39.73
C LYS A 298 -85.76 27.14 -39.56
N GLN A 299 -85.89 25.86 -39.91
CA GLN A 299 -84.80 24.89 -39.84
C GLN A 299 -83.61 25.30 -40.74
N HIS A 300 -83.86 25.92 -41.89
CA HIS A 300 -82.80 26.49 -42.71
C HIS A 300 -82.08 27.65 -42.00
N THR A 301 -82.80 28.57 -41.36
CA THR A 301 -82.17 29.66 -40.58
C THR A 301 -81.38 29.15 -39.37
N GLU A 302 -81.88 28.11 -38.69
CA GLU A 302 -81.18 27.43 -37.59
C GLU A 302 -79.89 26.75 -38.08
N LEU A 303 -79.94 26.04 -39.21
CA LEU A 303 -78.75 25.42 -39.82
C LEU A 303 -77.72 26.47 -40.31
N VAL A 304 -78.16 27.61 -40.84
CA VAL A 304 -77.26 28.72 -41.19
C VAL A 304 -76.60 29.31 -39.95
N HIS A 305 -77.36 29.51 -38.87
CA HIS A 305 -76.83 30.00 -37.59
C HIS A 305 -75.82 29.01 -36.97
N LEU A 306 -76.15 27.72 -36.91
CA LEU A 306 -75.25 26.68 -36.39
C LEU A 306 -73.95 26.58 -37.20
N ARG A 307 -73.99 26.75 -38.53
CA ARG A 307 -72.79 26.83 -39.38
C ARG A 307 -71.93 28.06 -39.07
N GLN A 308 -72.54 29.21 -38.76
CA GLN A 308 -71.81 30.41 -38.33
C GLN A 308 -71.16 30.21 -36.96
N VAL A 309 -71.86 29.60 -36.00
CA VAL A 309 -71.34 29.27 -34.67
C VAL A 309 -70.19 28.26 -34.77
N HIS A 310 -70.33 27.19 -35.57
CA HIS A 310 -69.25 26.21 -35.78
C HIS A 310 -68.00 26.88 -36.36
N LYS A 311 -68.14 27.79 -37.33
CA LYS A 311 -66.99 28.54 -37.87
C LYS A 311 -66.35 29.47 -36.85
N ALA A 312 -67.13 30.07 -35.94
CA ALA A 312 -66.58 30.84 -34.84
C ALA A 312 -65.81 29.97 -33.83
N VAL A 313 -66.30 28.75 -33.54
CA VAL A 313 -65.61 27.78 -32.69
C VAL A 313 -64.29 27.33 -33.34
N GLU A 314 -64.27 27.03 -34.64
CA GLU A 314 -63.03 26.70 -35.37
C GLU A 314 -61.96 27.79 -35.23
N ILE A 315 -62.33 29.06 -35.40
CA ILE A 315 -61.42 30.20 -35.22
C ILE A 315 -60.90 30.26 -33.77
N VAL A 316 -61.76 30.09 -32.76
CA VAL A 316 -61.35 30.07 -31.35
C VAL A 316 -60.45 28.87 -31.03
N GLU A 317 -60.64 27.72 -31.67
CA GLU A 317 -59.70 26.59 -31.52
C GLU A 317 -58.35 26.86 -32.19
N GLU A 318 -58.31 27.52 -33.36
CA GLU A 318 -57.07 27.93 -34.01
C GLU A 318 -56.32 29.00 -33.21
N GLU A 319 -57.03 29.99 -32.66
CA GLU A 319 -56.47 30.97 -31.73
C GLU A 319 -55.95 30.29 -30.46
N LYS A 320 -56.68 29.34 -29.88
CA LYS A 320 -56.22 28.54 -28.73
C LYS A 320 -54.95 27.76 -29.07
N ARG A 321 -54.89 27.06 -30.22
CA ARG A 321 -53.70 26.34 -30.70
C ARG A 321 -52.52 27.29 -30.93
N SER A 322 -52.78 28.51 -31.41
CA SER A 322 -51.77 29.55 -31.64
C SER A 322 -51.23 30.13 -30.33
N LEU A 323 -52.11 30.44 -29.36
CA LEU A 323 -51.73 30.91 -28.03
C LEU A 323 -50.98 29.82 -27.24
N GLN A 324 -51.40 28.56 -27.32
CA GLN A 324 -50.71 27.46 -26.65
C GLN A 324 -49.28 27.31 -27.17
N ARG A 325 -49.06 27.28 -28.50
CA ARG A 325 -47.71 27.30 -29.10
C ARG A 325 -46.86 28.49 -28.66
N ARG A 326 -47.46 29.66 -28.40
CA ARG A 326 -46.74 30.84 -27.87
C ARG A 326 -46.36 30.67 -26.40
N VAL A 327 -47.20 30.01 -25.59
CA VAL A 327 -46.87 29.66 -24.20
C VAL A 327 -45.76 28.62 -24.17
N ASP A 328 -45.86 27.56 -24.99
CA ASP A 328 -44.83 26.52 -25.09
C ASP A 328 -43.46 27.13 -25.49
N ALA A 329 -43.45 28.04 -26.46
CA ALA A 329 -42.25 28.78 -26.88
C ALA A 329 -41.73 29.75 -25.81
N ALA A 330 -42.60 30.40 -25.04
CA ALA A 330 -42.18 31.26 -23.93
C ALA A 330 -41.54 30.44 -22.79
N GLN A 331 -42.08 29.27 -22.48
CA GLN A 331 -41.52 28.35 -21.48
C GLN A 331 -40.14 27.82 -21.90
N ALA A 332 -39.93 27.55 -23.19
CA ALA A 332 -38.60 27.20 -23.72
C ALA A 332 -37.59 28.34 -23.53
N LEU A 333 -37.96 29.59 -23.86
CA LEU A 333 -37.12 30.77 -23.65
C LEU A 333 -36.86 31.06 -22.17
N GLU A 334 -37.80 30.77 -21.27
CA GLU A 334 -37.58 30.86 -19.83
C GLU A 334 -36.56 29.83 -19.32
N ALA A 335 -36.56 28.61 -19.88
CA ALA A 335 -35.55 27.60 -19.56
C ALA A 335 -34.16 28.04 -20.05
N GLU A 336 -34.03 28.50 -21.30
CA GLU A 336 -32.77 29.04 -21.85
C GLU A 336 -32.25 30.24 -21.04
N LEU A 337 -33.13 31.18 -20.69
CA LEU A 337 -32.78 32.33 -19.84
C LEU A 337 -32.31 31.91 -18.45
N ASN A 338 -32.88 30.86 -17.87
CA ASN A 338 -32.46 30.34 -16.57
C ASN A 338 -31.12 29.61 -16.66
N GLU A 339 -30.84 28.86 -17.73
CA GLU A 339 -29.51 28.29 -17.95
C GLU A 339 -28.46 29.40 -18.14
N ILE A 340 -28.72 30.39 -18.98
CA ILE A 340 -27.81 31.53 -19.21
C ILE A 340 -27.56 32.33 -17.91
N ARG A 341 -28.58 32.49 -17.05
CA ARG A 341 -28.41 33.08 -15.71
C ARG A 341 -27.47 32.26 -14.82
N ILE A 342 -27.61 30.93 -14.80
CA ILE A 342 -26.74 30.02 -14.04
C ILE A 342 -25.31 30.04 -14.60
N GLN A 343 -25.13 30.00 -15.92
CA GLN A 343 -23.83 30.12 -16.57
C GLN A 343 -23.16 31.47 -16.23
N LYS A 344 -23.92 32.58 -16.30
CA LYS A 344 -23.43 33.91 -15.91
C LYS A 344 -23.02 33.96 -14.43
N GLN A 345 -23.83 33.42 -13.52
CA GLN A 345 -23.50 33.37 -12.09
C GLN A 345 -22.20 32.61 -11.84
N ARG A 346 -21.99 31.44 -12.45
CA ARG A 346 -20.73 30.69 -12.37
C ARG A 346 -19.53 31.51 -12.85
N LEU A 347 -19.65 32.19 -13.99
CA LEU A 347 -18.58 33.05 -14.51
C LEU A 347 -18.32 34.29 -13.62
N GLU A 348 -19.35 34.82 -12.96
CA GLU A 348 -19.20 35.92 -11.99
C GLU A 348 -18.55 35.43 -10.69
N ASP A 349 -18.90 34.25 -10.18
CA ASP A 349 -18.28 33.60 -9.03
C ASP A 349 -16.82 33.19 -9.30
N GLU A 350 -16.53 32.64 -10.47
CA GLU A 350 -15.17 32.34 -10.94
C GLU A 350 -14.33 33.62 -11.05
N ARG A 351 -14.87 34.68 -11.68
CA ARG A 351 -14.18 35.97 -11.75
C ARG A 351 -13.90 36.53 -10.35
N LEU A 352 -14.88 36.46 -9.43
CA LEU A 352 -14.71 36.91 -8.05
C LEU A 352 -13.63 36.09 -7.32
N ALA A 353 -13.61 34.77 -7.50
CA ALA A 353 -12.58 33.89 -6.95
C ALA A 353 -11.17 34.23 -7.49
N TRP A 354 -11.04 34.45 -8.81
CA TRP A 354 -9.78 34.87 -9.42
C TRP A 354 -9.33 36.25 -8.95
N THR A 355 -10.23 37.25 -8.84
CA THR A 355 -9.87 38.57 -8.31
C THR A 355 -9.48 38.52 -6.84
N ALA A 356 -10.13 37.70 -6.02
CA ALA A 356 -9.78 37.52 -4.60
C ALA A 356 -8.44 36.80 -4.44
N PHE A 357 -8.16 35.80 -5.28
CA PHE A 357 -6.86 35.11 -5.33
C PHE A 357 -5.73 36.09 -5.71
N LEU A 358 -5.94 36.90 -6.76
CA LEU A 358 -4.98 37.91 -7.20
C LEU A 358 -4.73 39.00 -6.14
N GLN A 359 -5.79 39.50 -5.49
CA GLN A 359 -5.67 40.49 -4.42
C GLN A 359 -4.97 39.94 -3.16
N ASN A 360 -5.14 38.66 -2.83
CA ASN A 360 -4.40 38.03 -1.74
C ASN A 360 -2.93 37.76 -2.12
N ALA A 361 -2.67 37.43 -3.39
CA ALA A 361 -1.31 37.22 -3.90
C ALA A 361 -0.49 38.52 -3.97
N SER A 362 -1.09 39.67 -4.29
CA SER A 362 -0.40 40.97 -4.25
C SER A 362 -0.26 41.54 -2.83
N ALA A 363 -1.14 41.16 -1.90
CA ALA A 363 -1.01 41.56 -0.49
C ALA A 363 0.23 40.97 0.22
N ASP A 364 0.67 39.77 -0.17
CA ASP A 364 1.89 39.10 0.35
C ASP A 364 3.21 39.67 -0.24
N GLY A 365 3.22 40.95 -0.67
CA GLY A 365 4.43 41.76 -0.89
C GLY A 365 5.30 41.40 -2.10
N GLY A 366 4.83 40.54 -3.01
CA GLY A 366 5.57 40.12 -4.21
C GLY A 366 5.55 41.14 -5.35
N LEU A 367 6.68 41.27 -6.08
CA LEU A 367 6.86 42.23 -7.19
C LEU A 367 6.07 41.89 -8.50
N MET A 368 5.00 41.11 -8.43
CA MET A 368 4.13 40.80 -9.58
C MET A 368 2.65 40.88 -9.21
N GLU A 369 2.08 42.08 -9.36
CA GLU A 369 0.64 42.22 -9.58
C GLU A 369 0.31 41.65 -10.96
N PHE A 370 -0.40 40.53 -11.01
CA PHE A 370 -0.90 39.96 -12.26
C PHE A 370 -2.33 40.47 -12.49
N ASP A 371 -2.52 41.42 -13.42
CA ASP A 371 -3.83 42.01 -13.73
C ASP A 371 -4.89 41.01 -14.27
N SER A 372 -4.46 39.80 -14.67
CA SER A 372 -5.33 38.79 -15.29
C SER A 372 -4.82 37.37 -15.00
N PRO A 373 -5.71 36.37 -14.84
CA PRO A 373 -5.34 34.95 -14.83
C PRO A 373 -4.54 34.52 -16.07
N GLU A 374 -4.73 35.18 -17.22
CA GLU A 374 -3.93 34.93 -18.42
C GLU A 374 -2.46 35.35 -18.22
N ALA A 375 -2.20 36.44 -17.48
CA ALA A 375 -0.84 36.87 -17.16
C ALA A 375 -0.13 35.86 -16.24
N ILE A 376 -0.86 35.30 -15.25
CA ILE A 376 -0.34 34.18 -14.43
C ILE A 376 -0.01 32.97 -15.32
N ALA A 377 -0.89 32.62 -16.26
CA ALA A 377 -0.68 31.47 -17.14
C ALA A 377 0.54 31.65 -18.06
N ARG A 378 0.76 32.86 -18.58
CA ARG A 378 1.96 33.22 -19.36
C ARG A 378 3.23 33.16 -18.51
N ALA A 379 3.22 33.79 -17.34
CA ALA A 379 4.37 33.77 -16.41
C ALA A 379 4.70 32.35 -15.92
N LEU A 380 3.70 31.48 -15.72
CA LEU A 380 3.91 30.07 -15.40
C LEU A 380 4.55 29.28 -16.56
N VAL A 381 4.24 29.63 -17.83
CA VAL A 381 4.90 29.03 -19.00
C VAL A 381 6.34 29.55 -19.14
N GLU A 382 6.57 30.83 -18.90
CA GLU A 382 7.90 31.44 -18.87
C GLU A 382 8.77 30.82 -17.75
N GLU A 383 8.25 30.68 -16.53
CA GLU A 383 8.98 30.04 -15.43
C GLU A 383 9.20 28.54 -15.62
N ARG A 384 8.29 27.83 -16.32
CA ARG A 384 8.54 26.44 -16.74
C ARG A 384 9.64 26.34 -17.78
N TYR A 385 9.73 27.30 -18.71
CA TYR A 385 10.81 27.38 -19.69
C TYR A 385 12.15 27.73 -19.02
N ASN A 386 12.15 28.73 -18.12
CA ASN A 386 13.31 29.09 -17.30
C ASN A 386 13.79 27.89 -16.48
N SER A 387 12.89 27.21 -15.76
CA SER A 387 13.17 25.99 -15.00
C SER A 387 13.76 24.88 -15.87
N ALA A 388 13.20 24.63 -17.07
CA ALA A 388 13.74 23.64 -18.00
C ALA A 388 15.17 24.00 -18.45
N SER A 389 15.44 25.28 -18.79
CA SER A 389 16.77 25.75 -19.17
C SER A 389 17.79 25.69 -18.01
N LEU A 390 17.33 25.85 -16.77
CA LEU A 390 18.17 25.70 -15.58
C LEU A 390 18.46 24.21 -15.29
N VAL A 391 17.50 23.32 -15.50
CA VAL A 391 17.71 21.87 -15.41
C VAL A 391 18.65 21.38 -16.52
N GLU A 392 18.56 21.91 -17.73
CA GLU A 392 19.49 21.63 -18.83
C GLU A 392 20.92 22.05 -18.47
N ARG A 393 21.12 23.29 -17.97
CA ARG A 393 22.42 23.78 -17.49
C ARG A 393 22.96 22.98 -16.29
N LEU A 394 22.10 22.55 -15.37
CA LEU A 394 22.50 21.65 -14.27
C LEU A 394 22.90 20.28 -14.83
N GLY A 395 22.23 19.77 -15.87
CA GLY A 395 22.61 18.57 -16.60
C GLY A 395 23.95 18.69 -17.35
N GLU A 396 24.34 19.89 -17.78
CA GLU A 396 25.66 20.19 -18.37
C GLU A 396 26.76 20.28 -17.30
N VAL A 397 26.47 20.86 -16.13
CA VAL A 397 27.45 21.06 -15.04
C VAL A 397 27.66 19.80 -14.20
N GLN A 398 26.63 18.97 -13.99
CA GLN A 398 26.71 17.73 -13.20
C GLN A 398 27.78 16.73 -13.68
N PRO A 399 28.00 16.46 -14.99
CA PRO A 399 29.10 15.61 -15.45
C PRO A 399 30.47 16.29 -15.26
N GLN A 400 30.56 17.61 -15.35
CA GLN A 400 31.82 18.33 -15.05
C GLN A 400 32.19 18.20 -13.56
N ILE A 401 31.20 18.20 -12.67
CA ILE A 401 31.40 17.88 -11.24
C ILE A 401 31.81 16.42 -11.06
N ALA A 402 31.19 15.47 -11.78
CA ALA A 402 31.57 14.06 -11.70
C ALA A 402 33.02 13.82 -12.17
N GLU A 403 33.45 14.47 -13.25
CA GLU A 403 34.84 14.45 -13.73
C GLU A 403 35.80 15.04 -12.68
N ARG A 404 35.46 16.20 -12.09
CA ARG A 404 36.23 16.79 -10.98
C ARG A 404 36.34 15.83 -9.79
N ASP A 405 35.25 15.16 -9.42
CA ASP A 405 35.22 14.18 -8.33
C ASP A 405 36.05 12.92 -8.62
N GLU A 406 36.09 12.45 -9.87
CA GLU A 406 36.97 11.34 -10.27
C GLU A 406 38.44 11.75 -10.25
N ILE A 407 38.77 12.97 -10.67
CA ILE A 407 40.12 13.57 -10.53
C ILE A 407 40.50 13.74 -9.05
N ILE A 408 39.56 14.14 -8.18
CA ILE A 408 39.80 14.22 -6.74
C ILE A 408 40.03 12.82 -6.14
N LYS A 409 39.24 11.81 -6.54
CA LYS A 409 39.41 10.42 -6.07
C LYS A 409 40.74 9.81 -6.52
N SER A 410 41.21 10.09 -7.74
CA SER A 410 42.52 9.63 -8.21
C SER A 410 43.65 10.36 -7.48
N LEU A 411 43.60 11.68 -7.34
CA LEU A 411 44.59 12.44 -6.55
C LEU A 411 44.58 12.03 -5.07
N GLU A 412 43.43 11.66 -4.50
CA GLU A 412 43.35 11.07 -3.16
C GLU A 412 43.96 9.67 -3.10
N SER A 413 43.78 8.82 -4.11
CA SER A 413 44.36 7.48 -4.13
C SER A 413 45.87 7.57 -4.33
N ASP A 414 46.37 8.47 -5.18
CA ASP A 414 47.79 8.78 -5.34
C ASP A 414 48.39 9.38 -4.07
N LYS A 415 47.69 10.29 -3.39
CA LYS A 415 48.10 10.78 -2.06
C LYS A 415 48.19 9.65 -1.05
N LYS A 416 47.20 8.74 -1.01
CA LYS A 416 47.20 7.55 -0.12
C LYS A 416 48.34 6.59 -0.47
N ASN A 417 48.61 6.37 -1.76
CA ASN A 417 49.72 5.57 -2.26
C ASN A 417 51.08 6.19 -1.90
N LEU A 418 51.25 7.51 -2.04
CA LEU A 418 52.46 8.24 -1.67
C LEU A 418 52.66 8.27 -0.15
N THR A 419 51.61 8.44 0.66
CA THR A 419 51.73 8.28 2.12
C THR A 419 52.06 6.84 2.50
N ALA A 420 51.49 5.84 1.82
CA ALA A 420 51.84 4.43 2.05
C ALA A 420 53.27 4.11 1.60
N GLN A 421 53.79 4.77 0.57
CA GLN A 421 55.20 4.66 0.16
C GLN A 421 56.15 5.36 1.14
N LEU A 422 55.76 6.51 1.71
CA LEU A 422 56.51 7.20 2.77
C LEU A 422 56.49 6.41 4.09
N GLU A 423 55.34 5.83 4.46
CA GLU A 423 55.27 4.93 5.60
C GLU A 423 56.03 3.63 5.32
N LYS A 424 56.00 3.10 4.09
CA LYS A 424 56.79 1.93 3.70
C LYS A 424 58.29 2.22 3.66
N SER A 425 58.76 3.40 3.27
CA SER A 425 60.19 3.76 3.40
C SER A 425 60.61 4.06 4.85
N ARG A 426 59.65 4.38 5.72
CA ARG A 426 59.83 4.58 7.17
C ARG A 426 59.72 3.29 7.99
N THR A 427 59.05 2.25 7.48
CA THR A 427 58.81 0.95 8.16
C THR A 427 59.51 -0.23 7.50
N THR A 428 59.91 -0.14 6.23
CA THR A 428 60.99 -0.96 5.68
C THR A 428 62.22 -0.58 6.49
N THR A 429 62.63 -1.48 7.37
CA THR A 429 63.63 -1.23 8.42
C THR A 429 64.83 -0.46 7.86
N ALA A 430 65.10 0.72 8.42
CA ALA A 430 66.45 1.25 8.44
C ALA A 430 67.35 0.09 8.94
N PRO A 431 68.27 -0.43 8.12
CA PRO A 431 68.89 -1.73 8.38
C PRO A 431 69.67 -1.71 9.70
N ILE A 432 70.06 -2.87 10.22
CA ILE A 432 70.86 -2.93 11.46
C ILE A 432 72.28 -2.34 11.24
N SER A 433 72.69 -2.14 9.99
CA SER A 433 73.81 -1.26 9.62
C SER A 433 73.49 0.24 9.82
N ALA A 434 72.24 0.67 9.66
CA ALA A 434 71.79 2.04 9.89
C ALA A 434 71.62 2.40 11.37
N SER A 435 71.23 1.49 12.25
CA SER A 435 71.32 1.76 13.71
C SER A 435 72.78 1.80 14.18
N LYS A 436 73.67 0.98 13.60
CA LYS A 436 75.12 1.10 13.79
C LYS A 436 75.74 2.33 13.13
N SER A 437 75.22 2.81 12.00
CA SER A 437 75.73 4.02 11.32
C SER A 437 75.17 5.29 11.96
N GLN A 438 73.93 5.29 12.45
CA GLN A 438 73.41 6.35 13.34
C GLN A 438 74.21 6.37 14.65
N ALA A 439 74.45 5.23 15.32
CA ALA A 439 75.31 5.20 16.49
C ALA A 439 76.77 5.61 16.18
N ARG A 440 77.29 5.35 14.97
CA ARG A 440 78.59 5.89 14.52
C ARG A 440 78.53 7.38 14.22
N LEU A 441 77.48 7.90 13.59
CA LEU A 441 77.25 9.31 13.29
C LEU A 441 76.96 10.13 14.55
N GLU A 442 76.36 9.52 15.58
CA GLU A 442 76.20 10.09 16.91
C GLU A 442 77.50 10.05 17.69
N ARG A 443 78.33 9.00 17.53
CA ARG A 443 79.69 8.96 18.11
C ARG A 443 80.66 9.89 17.39
N GLN A 444 80.51 10.07 16.08
CA GLN A 444 81.20 11.08 15.26
C GLN A 444 80.66 12.47 15.57
N ARG A 445 79.36 12.67 15.81
CA ARG A 445 78.84 13.93 16.37
C ARG A 445 79.36 14.19 17.76
N ALA A 446 79.44 13.20 18.65
CA ALA A 446 79.97 13.35 20.00
C ALA A 446 81.49 13.62 20.01
N LEU A 447 82.22 13.05 19.04
CA LEU A 447 83.62 13.38 18.80
C LEU A 447 83.74 14.78 18.17
N ALA A 448 82.98 15.10 17.14
CA ALA A 448 82.99 16.42 16.48
C ALA A 448 82.44 17.55 17.38
N THR A 449 81.57 17.28 18.35
CA THR A 449 81.18 18.27 19.36
C THR A 449 82.25 18.43 20.42
N LYS A 450 82.93 17.34 20.81
CA LYS A 450 84.15 17.44 21.65
C LYS A 450 85.31 18.08 20.90
N GLU A 451 85.35 17.97 19.58
CA GLU A 451 86.30 18.62 18.69
C GLU A 451 85.90 20.08 18.50
N ILE A 452 84.62 20.44 18.42
CA ILE A 452 84.16 21.83 18.50
C ILE A 452 84.41 22.42 19.89
N GLU A 453 84.30 21.65 20.98
CA GLU A 453 84.69 22.08 22.33
C GLU A 453 86.21 22.21 22.47
N TYR A 454 86.99 21.31 21.86
CA TYR A 454 88.45 21.36 21.81
C TYR A 454 88.97 22.47 20.88
N LEU A 455 88.29 22.74 19.77
CA LEU A 455 88.56 23.86 18.86
C LEU A 455 88.06 25.18 19.43
N ARG A 456 87.04 25.19 20.29
CA ARG A 456 86.68 26.34 21.13
C ARG A 456 87.64 26.52 22.30
N ALA A 457 88.21 25.45 22.83
CA ALA A 457 89.29 25.52 23.81
C ALA A 457 90.60 26.00 23.16
N GLN A 458 90.93 25.53 21.95
CA GLN A 458 92.04 26.02 21.15
C GLN A 458 91.79 27.46 20.68
N LEU A 459 90.58 27.82 20.22
CA LEU A 459 90.26 29.22 19.95
C LEU A 459 90.37 30.06 21.23
N LYS A 460 90.00 29.54 22.40
CA LYS A 460 90.15 30.25 23.67
C LYS A 460 91.60 30.30 24.18
N THR A 461 92.48 29.36 23.79
CA THR A 461 93.92 29.51 24.01
C THR A 461 94.54 30.43 22.96
N PHE A 462 94.06 30.45 21.71
CA PHE A 462 94.46 31.44 20.71
C PHE A 462 93.97 32.85 21.09
N ASP A 463 92.76 33.02 21.63
CA ASP A 463 92.27 34.30 22.17
C ASP A 463 93.20 34.75 23.32
N ALA A 464 93.60 33.82 24.21
CA ALA A 464 94.50 34.11 25.32
C ALA A 464 95.98 34.29 24.91
N GLU A 465 96.42 33.67 23.81
CA GLU A 465 97.76 33.77 23.24
C GLU A 465 97.88 35.01 22.34
N ASP A 466 96.84 35.40 21.60
CA ASP A 466 96.72 36.69 20.90
C ASP A 466 96.59 37.85 21.92
N GLU A 467 95.93 37.64 23.07
CA GLU A 467 95.95 38.60 24.19
C GLU A 467 97.30 38.71 24.93
N THR A 468 98.28 37.81 24.67
CA THR A 468 99.56 37.79 25.43
C THR A 468 100.87 37.74 24.63
N PHE A 469 100.85 37.32 23.36
CA PHE A 469 102.06 37.05 22.55
C PHE A 469 101.90 37.39 21.05
N ASP A 470 101.80 38.68 20.74
CA ASP A 470 102.05 39.20 19.39
C ASP A 470 103.53 38.98 19.00
N THR A 471 103.89 37.82 18.44
CA THR A 471 105.06 37.64 17.54
C THR A 471 105.18 36.25 16.85
N GLY A 472 105.19 36.25 15.52
CA GLY A 472 106.35 35.74 14.78
C GLY A 472 106.36 34.33 14.15
N ASN A 473 105.56 33.34 14.58
CA ASN A 473 105.75 31.92 14.18
C ASN A 473 104.59 31.26 13.39
N PHE A 474 103.79 32.07 12.69
CA PHE A 474 102.42 31.71 12.25
C PHE A 474 102.31 30.74 11.04
N ASP A 475 103.34 30.60 10.20
CA ASP A 475 103.19 29.90 8.91
C ASP A 475 103.42 28.37 8.97
N GLN A 476 104.33 27.87 9.83
CA GLN A 476 104.62 26.44 9.88
C GLN A 476 103.43 25.63 10.40
N GLN A 477 102.77 26.10 11.46
CA GLN A 477 101.55 25.48 11.98
C GLN A 477 100.40 25.48 10.96
N LYS A 478 100.34 26.48 10.06
CA LYS A 478 99.38 26.51 8.96
C LYS A 478 99.72 25.52 7.86
N ALA A 479 100.99 25.35 7.51
CA ALA A 479 101.42 24.37 6.52
C ALA A 479 101.09 22.93 6.96
N ASP A 480 101.37 22.58 8.22
CA ASP A 480 101.02 21.27 8.78
C ASP A 480 99.50 21.05 8.77
N ARG A 481 98.72 22.05 9.24
CA ARG A 481 97.25 22.03 9.25
C ARG A 481 96.63 21.90 7.86
N ILE A 482 97.22 22.51 6.83
CA ILE A 482 96.79 22.33 5.43
C ILE A 482 97.04 20.87 5.00
N SER A 483 98.21 20.30 5.32
CA SER A 483 98.51 18.91 4.98
C SER A 483 97.57 17.90 5.67
N GLU A 484 97.03 18.23 6.84
CA GLU A 484 96.03 17.41 7.55
C GLU A 484 94.65 17.52 6.90
N LEU A 485 94.25 18.73 6.50
CA LEU A 485 93.01 18.97 5.76
C LEU A 485 93.01 18.31 4.36
N GLU A 486 94.16 18.30 3.66
CA GLU A 486 94.31 17.59 2.38
C GLU A 486 94.14 16.08 2.53
N LYS A 487 94.80 15.47 3.52
CA LYS A 487 94.63 14.03 3.86
C LYS A 487 93.18 13.71 4.20
N LEU A 488 92.50 14.57 4.97
CA LEU A 488 91.10 14.41 5.33
C LEU A 488 90.18 14.47 4.10
N VAL A 489 90.42 15.44 3.20
CA VAL A 489 89.71 15.56 1.92
C VAL A 489 89.90 14.31 1.04
N ASP A 490 91.10 13.71 1.02
CA ASP A 490 91.32 12.46 0.29
C ASP A 490 90.60 11.26 0.93
N THR A 491 90.57 11.14 2.26
CA THR A 491 89.75 10.09 2.91
C THR A 491 88.26 10.24 2.60
N TYR A 492 87.73 11.47 2.52
CA TYR A 492 86.34 11.68 2.10
C TYR A 492 86.08 11.32 0.63
N LYS A 493 87.06 11.46 -0.28
CA LYS A 493 86.93 10.98 -1.67
C LYS A 493 86.81 9.46 -1.72
N GLU A 494 87.58 8.74 -0.91
CA GLU A 494 87.50 7.28 -0.81
C GLU A 494 86.16 6.81 -0.22
N GLU A 495 85.68 7.44 0.85
CA GLU A 495 84.36 7.14 1.43
C GLU A 495 83.22 7.39 0.44
N VAL A 496 83.23 8.53 -0.29
CA VAL A 496 82.23 8.83 -1.32
C VAL A 496 82.25 7.79 -2.46
N GLN A 497 83.43 7.36 -2.91
CA GLN A 497 83.53 6.29 -3.91
C GLN A 497 83.00 4.94 -3.42
N ASN A 498 83.10 4.65 -2.13
CA ASN A 498 82.57 3.41 -1.56
C ASN A 498 81.05 3.48 -1.36
N LEU A 499 80.51 4.61 -0.89
CA LEU A 499 79.06 4.83 -0.83
C LEU A 499 78.40 4.76 -2.21
N HIS A 500 79.06 5.23 -3.27
CA HIS A 500 78.55 5.11 -4.64
C HIS A 500 78.47 3.65 -5.12
N LYS A 501 79.43 2.79 -4.73
CA LYS A 501 79.40 1.34 -4.99
C LYS A 501 78.25 0.68 -4.22
N GLU A 502 78.06 1.00 -2.95
CA GLU A 502 76.97 0.46 -2.12
C GLU A 502 75.58 0.85 -2.67
N LEU A 503 75.39 2.08 -3.13
CA LEU A 503 74.17 2.51 -3.82
C LEU A 503 73.91 1.71 -5.10
N SER A 504 74.92 1.55 -5.96
CA SER A 504 74.79 0.78 -7.21
C SER A 504 74.46 -0.70 -6.98
N ALA A 505 74.87 -1.26 -5.83
CA ALA A 505 74.48 -2.62 -5.43
C ALA A 505 73.01 -2.67 -4.97
N ALA A 506 72.55 -1.66 -4.21
CA ALA A 506 71.19 -1.60 -3.69
C ALA A 506 70.13 -1.46 -4.81
N GLU A 507 70.40 -0.64 -5.83
CA GLU A 507 69.47 -0.40 -6.95
C GLU A 507 69.23 -1.65 -7.83
N SER A 508 70.11 -2.65 -7.76
CA SER A 508 70.05 -3.87 -8.58
C SER A 508 68.93 -4.87 -8.21
N SER A 509 68.23 -4.69 -7.08
CA SER A 509 67.36 -5.72 -6.48
C SER A 509 65.85 -5.39 -6.45
N THR A 510 65.31 -4.76 -7.51
CA THR A 510 63.85 -4.50 -7.62
C THR A 510 63.16 -5.35 -8.69
N ARG A 511 62.50 -6.45 -8.30
CA ARG A 511 61.53 -7.16 -9.17
C ARG A 511 60.48 -7.94 -8.37
N THR A 512 59.30 -8.09 -8.99
CA THR A 512 58.13 -8.92 -8.60
C THR A 512 57.45 -8.62 -7.26
N LEU A 513 56.18 -8.25 -7.35
CA LEU A 513 55.21 -8.24 -6.25
C LEU A 513 54.27 -9.44 -6.40
N GLU A 514 53.92 -10.11 -5.31
CA GLU A 514 52.73 -10.96 -5.23
C GLU A 514 51.71 -10.36 -4.24
N PRO A 515 50.40 -10.61 -4.42
CA PRO A 515 49.35 -10.01 -3.59
C PRO A 515 49.17 -10.74 -2.25
N ALA A 516 49.61 -10.12 -1.16
CA ALA A 516 49.36 -10.61 0.19
C ALA A 516 47.87 -10.45 0.59
N VAL A 517 47.32 -11.48 1.23
CA VAL A 517 45.88 -11.62 1.50
C VAL A 517 45.43 -10.92 2.79
N GLY A 518 44.29 -10.23 2.73
CA GLY A 518 43.31 -10.18 3.82
C GLY A 518 43.69 -9.46 5.11
N SER A 519 43.77 -8.12 5.07
CA SER A 519 43.56 -7.34 6.29
C SER A 519 42.10 -7.46 6.74
N LYS A 520 41.87 -7.90 7.99
CA LYS A 520 40.52 -8.06 8.55
C LYS A 520 39.85 -6.69 8.71
N ARG A 521 38.68 -6.49 8.12
CA ARG A 521 37.78 -5.39 8.50
C ARG A 521 37.24 -5.63 9.91
N GLY A 522 36.98 -4.56 10.65
CA GLY A 522 36.23 -4.64 11.91
C GLY A 522 34.78 -5.06 11.63
N HIS A 523 34.28 -6.06 12.33
CA HIS A 523 32.91 -6.57 12.18
C HIS A 523 31.86 -5.74 12.96
N THR A 524 32.29 -4.60 13.51
CA THR A 524 31.46 -3.60 14.22
C THR A 524 30.67 -2.71 13.26
N ASP A 525 31.30 -2.34 12.14
CA ASP A 525 30.89 -1.19 11.35
C ASP A 525 29.63 -1.47 10.50
N GLU A 526 29.29 -2.74 10.27
CA GLU A 526 28.12 -3.14 9.49
C GLU A 526 26.81 -2.83 10.22
N SER A 527 26.68 -3.22 11.49
CA SER A 527 25.44 -2.96 12.26
C SER A 527 25.24 -1.45 12.52
N GLU A 528 26.31 -0.70 12.76
CA GLU A 528 26.23 0.75 12.89
C GLU A 528 25.85 1.43 11.56
N ASN A 529 26.39 0.99 10.42
CA ASN A 529 25.98 1.50 9.10
C ASN A 529 24.53 1.13 8.75
N GLU A 530 24.03 -0.04 9.14
CA GLU A 530 22.63 -0.42 8.95
C GLU A 530 21.70 0.47 9.80
N GLN A 531 22.01 0.67 11.07
CA GLN A 531 21.26 1.56 11.96
C GLN A 531 21.29 3.02 11.48
N LEU A 532 22.46 3.53 11.06
CA LEU A 532 22.60 4.85 10.45
C LEU A 532 21.86 4.94 9.11
N GLY A 533 21.82 3.87 8.32
CA GLY A 533 21.06 3.75 7.08
C GLY A 533 19.55 3.83 7.33
N GLU A 534 19.05 3.11 8.33
CA GLU A 534 17.65 3.21 8.78
C GLU A 534 17.32 4.61 9.32
N LEU A 535 18.16 5.19 10.17
CA LEU A 535 17.96 6.52 10.73
C LEU A 535 17.97 7.59 9.63
N ASN A 536 18.83 7.46 8.61
CA ASN A 536 18.81 8.35 7.45
C ASN A 536 17.55 8.16 6.59
N ARG A 537 17.07 6.93 6.38
CA ARG A 537 15.79 6.65 5.71
C ARG A 537 14.60 7.25 6.49
N LYS A 538 14.60 7.11 7.82
CA LYS A 538 13.58 7.69 8.73
C LYS A 538 13.64 9.23 8.71
N ARG A 539 14.84 9.82 8.74
CA ARG A 539 15.06 11.28 8.63
C ARG A 539 14.56 11.85 7.31
N ARG A 540 14.81 11.17 6.18
CA ARG A 540 14.29 11.57 4.86
C ARG A 540 12.76 11.52 4.85
N LYS A 541 12.15 10.40 5.23
CA LYS A 541 10.68 10.28 5.33
C LYS A 541 10.05 11.37 6.20
N LEU A 542 10.62 11.65 7.38
CA LEU A 542 10.12 12.72 8.26
C LEU A 542 10.28 14.13 7.67
N ALA A 543 11.31 14.38 6.84
CA ALA A 543 11.44 15.63 6.10
C ALA A 543 10.44 15.73 4.94
N ASP A 544 10.24 14.64 4.19
CA ASP A 544 9.24 14.55 3.12
C ASP A 544 7.82 14.74 3.67
N ASP A 545 7.52 14.15 4.82
CA ASP A 545 6.21 14.25 5.49
C ASP A 545 6.00 15.62 6.15
N LEU A 546 7.06 16.25 6.68
CA LEU A 546 7.01 17.67 7.09
C LEU A 546 6.70 18.60 5.91
N ALA A 547 7.36 18.40 4.77
CA ALA A 547 7.12 19.21 3.57
C ALA A 547 5.67 19.05 3.05
N LYS A 548 5.12 17.83 3.03
CA LYS A 548 3.71 17.56 2.71
C LYS A 548 2.75 18.21 3.72
N LEU A 549 3.07 18.18 5.01
CA LEU A 549 2.24 18.78 6.05
C LEU A 549 2.28 20.31 5.99
N GLN A 550 3.42 20.91 5.62
CA GLN A 550 3.56 22.35 5.41
C GLN A 550 2.79 22.82 4.18
N THR A 551 2.88 22.13 3.04
CA THR A 551 2.13 22.51 1.82
C THR A 551 0.63 22.33 1.98
N THR A 552 0.17 21.24 2.63
CA THR A 552 -1.25 21.07 2.96
C THR A 552 -1.74 22.10 3.98
N HIS A 553 -0.95 22.47 4.99
CA HIS A 553 -1.32 23.53 5.92
C HIS A 553 -1.45 24.91 5.24
N GLN A 554 -0.50 25.26 4.36
CA GLN A 554 -0.56 26.49 3.55
C GLN A 554 -1.79 26.52 2.63
N LEU A 555 -2.11 25.38 1.99
CA LEU A 555 -3.30 25.24 1.15
C LEU A 555 -4.58 25.44 1.98
N LEU A 556 -4.73 24.72 3.10
CA LEU A 556 -5.90 24.87 3.99
C LEU A 556 -6.01 26.30 4.55
N GLN A 557 -4.89 26.98 4.82
CA GLN A 557 -4.90 28.38 5.26
C GLN A 557 -5.42 29.31 4.16
N LYS A 558 -4.91 29.21 2.93
CA LYS A 558 -5.40 30.03 1.81
C LYS A 558 -6.85 29.67 1.42
N GLU A 559 -7.28 28.42 1.54
CA GLU A 559 -8.69 28.03 1.41
C GLU A 559 -9.56 28.67 2.50
N HIS A 560 -9.12 28.66 3.76
CA HIS A 560 -9.81 29.31 4.87
C HIS A 560 -9.89 30.84 4.69
N GLU A 561 -8.84 31.50 4.19
CA GLU A 561 -8.86 32.91 3.82
C GLU A 561 -9.89 33.20 2.70
N VAL A 562 -9.95 32.36 1.66
CA VAL A 562 -10.92 32.47 0.56
C VAL A 562 -12.35 32.15 1.00
N LEU A 563 -12.57 31.19 1.91
CA LEU A 563 -13.90 30.92 2.47
C LEU A 563 -14.37 32.07 3.37
N ASN A 564 -13.47 32.68 4.15
CA ASN A 564 -13.82 33.85 4.97
C ASN A 564 -14.09 35.11 4.12
N SER A 565 -13.38 35.33 3.01
CA SER A 565 -13.71 36.45 2.10
C SER A 565 -15.02 36.23 1.35
N ARG A 566 -15.32 34.99 0.92
CA ARG A 566 -16.64 34.59 0.39
C ARG A 566 -17.75 34.75 1.43
N LEU A 567 -17.51 34.34 2.68
CA LEU A 567 -18.47 34.52 3.77
C LEU A 567 -18.72 36.01 4.05
N ALA A 568 -17.67 36.83 4.15
CA ALA A 568 -17.80 38.28 4.32
C ALA A 568 -18.55 38.95 3.15
N ALA A 569 -18.37 38.48 1.91
CA ALA A 569 -19.14 38.92 0.77
C ALA A 569 -20.63 38.51 0.88
N ALA A 570 -20.93 37.27 1.27
CA ALA A 570 -22.30 36.79 1.50
C ALA A 570 -22.96 37.44 2.74
N GLU A 571 -22.19 37.82 3.76
CA GLU A 571 -22.67 38.63 4.88
C GLU A 571 -22.92 40.08 4.45
N SER A 572 -22.13 40.62 3.50
CA SER A 572 -22.39 41.94 2.92
C SER A 572 -23.69 41.99 2.12
N THR A 573 -24.06 40.90 1.43
CA THR A 573 -25.37 40.79 0.77
C THR A 573 -26.49 40.52 1.79
N ASN A 574 -26.25 39.75 2.86
CA ASN A 574 -27.22 39.58 3.96
C ASN A 574 -27.48 40.86 4.79
N LYS A 575 -26.66 41.93 4.66
CA LYS A 575 -27.01 43.27 5.17
C LYS A 575 -28.22 43.88 4.43
N ILE A 576 -28.59 43.34 3.27
CA ILE A 576 -29.87 43.63 2.61
C ILE A 576 -30.95 42.79 3.29
N ARG A 577 -31.82 43.44 4.08
CA ARG A 577 -32.92 42.77 4.79
C ARG A 577 -33.98 42.26 3.80
N VAL A 578 -33.87 41.01 3.38
CA VAL A 578 -34.88 40.32 2.56
C VAL A 578 -36.18 40.20 3.35
N LEU A 579 -37.23 40.87 2.87
CA LEU A 579 -38.58 40.79 3.44
C LEU A 579 -39.45 39.90 2.54
N SER A 580 -39.95 38.80 3.08
CA SER A 580 -40.96 37.96 2.44
C SER A 580 -42.36 38.24 2.99
N LEU A 581 -43.39 37.99 2.17
CA LEU A 581 -44.78 38.06 2.62
C LEU A 581 -45.11 36.86 3.51
N ARG A 582 -45.82 37.08 4.62
CA ARG A 582 -46.25 36.02 5.56
C ARG A 582 -47.15 34.97 4.88
N SER A 583 -48.06 35.43 4.01
CA SER A 583 -48.74 34.61 3.01
C SER A 583 -47.99 34.80 1.68
N ASN A 584 -47.34 33.74 1.21
CA ASN A 584 -46.64 33.73 -0.07
C ASN A 584 -46.92 32.39 -0.76
N PRO A 585 -46.88 32.30 -2.11
CA PRO A 585 -47.32 31.11 -2.84
C PRO A 585 -46.64 29.80 -2.40
N THR A 586 -45.39 29.85 -1.93
CA THR A 586 -44.68 28.68 -1.40
C THR A 586 -45.25 28.23 -0.05
N SER A 587 -45.48 29.18 0.87
CA SER A 587 -46.13 28.93 2.17
C SER A 587 -47.57 28.47 2.01
N ASP A 588 -48.30 29.01 1.04
CA ASP A 588 -49.68 28.65 0.76
C ASP A 588 -49.76 27.24 0.13
N PHE A 589 -48.83 26.91 -0.77
CA PHE A 589 -48.65 25.55 -1.31
C PHE A 589 -48.23 24.55 -0.23
N GLU A 590 -47.34 24.92 0.70
CA GLU A 590 -46.98 24.07 1.84
C GLU A 590 -48.17 23.86 2.80
N ALA A 591 -48.98 24.90 3.06
CA ALA A 591 -50.21 24.77 3.82
C ALA A 591 -51.21 23.81 3.14
N ILE A 592 -51.39 23.91 1.82
CA ILE A 592 -52.24 22.99 1.05
C ILE A 592 -51.67 21.56 1.07
N LYS A 593 -50.35 21.39 0.91
CA LYS A 593 -49.67 20.08 0.95
C LYS A 593 -49.74 19.42 2.33
N THR A 594 -49.59 20.18 3.40
CA THR A 594 -49.69 19.66 4.77
C THR A 594 -51.15 19.36 5.14
N ALA A 595 -52.11 20.20 4.74
CA ALA A 595 -53.54 19.95 4.92
C ALA A 595 -54.02 18.71 4.15
N THR A 596 -53.62 18.54 2.88
CA THR A 596 -53.97 17.35 2.08
C THR A 596 -53.32 16.08 2.63
N LEU A 597 -52.06 16.12 3.07
CA LEU A 597 -51.44 14.98 3.77
C LEU A 597 -52.08 14.66 5.12
N ALA A 598 -52.63 15.66 5.83
CA ALA A 598 -53.39 15.44 7.06
C ALA A 598 -54.76 14.81 6.76
N ALA A 599 -55.48 15.33 5.76
CA ALA A 599 -56.76 14.80 5.31
C ALA A 599 -56.64 13.35 4.83
N LEU A 600 -55.67 13.04 3.95
CA LEU A 600 -55.41 11.68 3.47
C LEU A 600 -55.02 10.72 4.61
N LYS A 601 -54.29 11.18 5.63
CA LYS A 601 -53.99 10.35 6.82
C LYS A 601 -55.22 10.07 7.68
N LEU A 602 -56.11 11.05 7.82
CA LEU A 602 -57.38 10.91 8.54
C LEU A 602 -58.32 9.97 7.77
N GLU A 603 -58.48 10.19 6.47
CA GLU A 603 -59.27 9.33 5.57
C GLU A 603 -58.75 7.89 5.59
N ASN A 604 -57.42 7.66 5.53
CA ASN A 604 -56.86 6.31 5.66
C ASN A 604 -57.17 5.68 7.04
N GLN A 605 -57.16 6.45 8.13
CA GLN A 605 -57.56 5.95 9.45
C GLN A 605 -59.06 5.60 9.49
N GLU A 606 -59.91 6.42 8.90
CA GLU A 606 -61.36 6.19 8.82
C GLU A 606 -61.70 5.00 7.91
N LEU A 607 -61.07 4.88 6.73
CA LEU A 607 -61.21 3.73 5.84
C LEU A 607 -60.72 2.44 6.49
N LEU A 608 -59.56 2.45 7.17
CA LEU A 608 -59.10 1.30 7.94
C LEU A 608 -60.06 0.96 9.10
N ALA A 609 -60.67 1.97 9.75
CA ALA A 609 -61.68 1.75 10.77
C ALA A 609 -62.98 1.17 10.19
N GLN A 610 -63.44 1.66 9.03
CA GLN A 610 -64.61 1.14 8.30
C GLN A 610 -64.37 -0.29 7.84
N LEU A 611 -63.26 -0.57 7.14
CA LEU A 611 -62.85 -1.92 6.74
C LEU A 611 -62.73 -2.88 7.94
N SER A 612 -62.24 -2.40 9.11
CA SER A 612 -62.20 -3.22 10.34
C SER A 612 -63.56 -3.50 10.96
N LYS A 613 -64.59 -2.67 10.69
CA LYS A 613 -65.99 -2.89 11.08
C LYS A 613 -66.69 -3.80 10.07
N GLU A 614 -66.46 -3.59 8.78
CA GLU A 614 -66.99 -4.36 7.65
C GLU A 614 -66.48 -5.82 7.70
N ALA A 615 -65.18 -6.03 7.89
CA ALA A 615 -64.59 -7.38 8.03
C ALA A 615 -65.12 -8.16 9.25
N ARG A 616 -65.64 -7.47 10.28
CA ARG A 616 -66.35 -8.09 11.41
C ARG A 616 -67.82 -8.41 11.10
N ARG A 617 -68.41 -7.74 10.09
CA ARG A 617 -69.82 -7.86 9.69
C ARG A 617 -70.03 -8.85 8.55
N SER A 618 -69.09 -8.92 7.60
CA SER A 618 -69.12 -9.80 6.42
C SER A 618 -67.72 -10.35 6.09
N PRO A 619 -67.35 -11.55 6.58
CA PRO A 619 -66.02 -12.11 6.37
C PRO A 619 -65.71 -12.52 4.92
N LYS A 620 -66.65 -12.39 3.99
CA LYS A 620 -66.48 -12.67 2.55
C LYS A 620 -65.98 -11.49 1.71
N THR A 621 -65.99 -10.27 2.25
CA THR A 621 -65.58 -9.03 1.57
C THR A 621 -64.27 -8.43 2.11
N ALA A 622 -63.55 -9.17 2.95
CA ALA A 622 -62.28 -8.73 3.53
C ALA A 622 -61.14 -8.80 2.49
N LEU A 623 -60.87 -7.67 1.82
CA LEU A 623 -59.82 -7.54 0.78
C LEU A 623 -58.41 -7.92 1.29
N ILE A 624 -58.17 -7.78 2.60
CA ILE A 624 -57.03 -8.38 3.31
C ILE A 624 -57.60 -9.23 4.45
N PRO A 625 -57.20 -10.52 4.59
CA PRO A 625 -57.59 -11.35 5.71
C PRO A 625 -57.19 -10.71 7.05
N ALA A 626 -58.17 -10.49 7.93
CA ALA A 626 -57.93 -9.87 9.25
C ALA A 626 -56.92 -10.65 10.12
N SER A 627 -56.76 -11.96 9.86
CA SER A 627 -55.73 -12.82 10.46
C SER A 627 -54.31 -12.43 10.03
N GLN A 628 -54.08 -12.12 8.75
CA GLN A 628 -52.76 -11.70 8.24
C GLN A 628 -52.39 -10.31 8.77
N LEU A 629 -53.34 -9.38 8.78
CA LEU A 629 -53.14 -8.04 9.35
C LEU A 629 -52.88 -8.10 10.88
N ALA A 630 -53.52 -9.03 11.60
CA ALA A 630 -53.24 -9.27 13.01
C ALA A 630 -51.89 -9.98 13.25
N ALA A 631 -51.46 -10.87 12.36
CA ALA A 631 -50.14 -11.50 12.41
C ALA A 631 -49.02 -10.47 12.20
N ALA A 632 -49.07 -9.69 11.12
CA ALA A 632 -48.08 -8.66 10.83
C ALA A 632 -47.98 -7.60 11.95
N ARG A 633 -49.11 -7.23 12.59
CA ARG A 633 -49.09 -6.36 13.78
C ARG A 633 -48.40 -7.01 14.97
N ARG A 634 -48.65 -8.29 15.25
CA ARG A 634 -47.94 -9.03 16.30
C ARG A 634 -46.45 -9.15 16.02
N GLU A 635 -46.05 -9.44 14.78
CA GLU A 635 -44.65 -9.50 14.36
C GLU A 635 -43.94 -8.16 14.60
N ILE A 636 -44.59 -7.03 14.28
CA ILE A 636 -44.07 -5.68 14.58
C ILE A 636 -43.98 -5.45 16.10
N GLU A 637 -45.01 -5.79 16.86
CA GLU A 637 -45.00 -5.69 18.34
C GLU A 637 -43.96 -6.60 19.00
N GLU A 638 -43.64 -7.75 18.39
CA GLU A 638 -42.61 -8.69 18.85
C GLU A 638 -41.21 -8.19 18.50
N ALA A 639 -40.99 -7.69 17.27
CA ALA A 639 -39.74 -7.05 16.88
C ALA A 639 -39.43 -5.81 17.74
N GLN A 640 -40.45 -5.00 18.08
CA GLN A 640 -40.31 -3.87 19.01
C GLN A 640 -39.95 -4.34 20.43
N ARG A 641 -40.63 -5.38 20.95
CA ARG A 641 -40.30 -5.98 22.26
C ARG A 641 -38.90 -6.60 22.29
N GLN A 642 -38.47 -7.27 21.23
CA GLN A 642 -37.11 -7.81 21.10
C GLN A 642 -36.06 -6.68 21.05
N THR A 643 -36.31 -5.63 20.27
CA THR A 643 -35.42 -4.45 20.20
C THR A 643 -35.29 -3.76 21.56
N ALA A 644 -36.39 -3.52 22.26
CA ALA A 644 -36.38 -2.94 23.61
C ALA A 644 -35.68 -3.84 24.63
N SER A 645 -35.81 -5.16 24.51
CA SER A 645 -35.08 -6.13 25.33
C SER A 645 -33.57 -6.08 25.06
N ALA A 646 -33.16 -6.08 23.79
CA ALA A 646 -31.76 -6.00 23.36
C ALA A 646 -31.10 -4.67 23.76
N GLN A 647 -31.83 -3.54 23.69
CA GLN A 647 -31.36 -2.25 24.21
C GLN A 647 -31.19 -2.30 25.75
N LYS A 648 -32.12 -2.95 26.47
CA LYS A 648 -32.05 -3.11 27.93
C LYS A 648 -30.91 -4.04 28.37
N THR A 649 -30.61 -5.11 27.64
CA THR A 649 -29.43 -5.97 27.91
C THR A 649 -28.13 -5.25 27.55
N THR A 650 -28.06 -4.56 26.41
CA THR A 650 -26.90 -3.75 26.01
C THR A 650 -26.60 -2.65 27.04
N ARG A 651 -27.64 -1.97 27.55
CA ARG A 651 -27.50 -0.96 28.61
C ARG A 651 -26.96 -1.59 29.90
N ARG A 652 -27.54 -2.70 30.36
CA ARG A 652 -27.05 -3.43 31.54
C ARG A 652 -25.62 -3.94 31.38
N LEU A 653 -25.24 -4.41 30.19
CA LEU A 653 -23.87 -4.82 29.88
C LEU A 653 -22.90 -3.64 29.99
N LYS A 654 -23.26 -2.46 29.47
CA LYS A 654 -22.46 -1.23 29.64
C LYS A 654 -22.37 -0.79 31.10
N GLU A 655 -23.47 -0.86 31.85
CA GLU A 655 -23.50 -0.53 33.29
C GLU A 655 -22.61 -1.49 34.11
N VAL A 656 -22.69 -2.80 33.86
CA VAL A 656 -21.85 -3.83 34.51
C VAL A 656 -20.38 -3.73 34.08
N TRP A 657 -20.09 -3.43 32.80
CA TRP A 657 -18.71 -3.21 32.33
C TRP A 657 -18.12 -1.95 32.96
N ALA A 658 -18.87 -0.85 33.05
CA ALA A 658 -18.40 0.37 33.71
C ALA A 658 -18.09 0.12 35.19
N ALA A 659 -18.98 -0.57 35.92
CA ALA A 659 -18.74 -0.97 37.30
C ALA A 659 -17.49 -1.85 37.44
N LYS A 660 -17.39 -2.93 36.65
CA LYS A 660 -16.24 -3.86 36.74
C LYS A 660 -14.91 -3.24 36.27
N SER A 661 -14.93 -2.31 35.31
CA SER A 661 -13.76 -1.53 34.94
C SER A 661 -13.36 -0.52 36.02
N GLN A 662 -14.30 -0.07 36.85
CA GLN A 662 -14.02 0.78 38.01
C GLN A 662 -13.44 -0.05 39.17
N GLU A 663 -14.06 -1.19 39.51
CA GLU A 663 -13.52 -2.19 40.45
C GLU A 663 -12.08 -2.58 40.09
N PHE A 664 -11.78 -2.78 38.79
CA PHE A 664 -10.45 -3.11 38.30
C PHE A 664 -9.43 -1.97 38.48
N LYS A 665 -9.83 -0.72 38.25
CA LYS A 665 -8.98 0.45 38.53
C LYS A 665 -8.71 0.61 40.02
N GLU A 666 -9.74 0.44 40.85
CA GLU A 666 -9.64 0.53 42.31
C GLU A 666 -8.74 -0.59 42.88
N ALA A 667 -8.82 -1.81 42.31
CA ALA A 667 -7.90 -2.88 42.62
C ALA A 667 -6.44 -2.55 42.24
N ILE A 668 -6.17 -2.01 41.04
CA ILE A 668 -4.82 -1.59 40.64
C ILE A 668 -4.30 -0.45 41.55
N PHE A 669 -5.14 0.55 41.80
CA PHE A 669 -4.83 1.67 42.70
C PHE A 669 -4.46 1.18 44.10
N SER A 670 -5.27 0.29 44.68
CA SER A 670 -5.06 -0.26 46.02
C SER A 670 -3.95 -1.30 46.14
N THR A 671 -3.47 -1.91 45.05
CA THR A 671 -2.44 -2.97 45.10
C THR A 671 -1.07 -2.53 44.56
N LEU A 672 -1.03 -1.60 43.61
CA LEU A 672 0.21 -1.11 42.99
C LEU A 672 0.50 0.37 43.28
N GLY A 673 -0.48 1.14 43.78
CA GLY A 673 -0.31 2.58 44.02
C GLY A 673 -0.37 3.45 42.76
N TRP A 674 -1.04 2.99 41.70
CA TRP A 674 -1.16 3.71 40.42
C TRP A 674 -2.62 3.86 39.97
N THR A 675 -3.01 5.09 39.62
CA THR A 675 -4.29 5.43 39.00
C THR A 675 -4.23 5.18 37.50
N VAL A 676 -5.15 4.37 36.97
CA VAL A 676 -5.18 4.00 35.54
C VAL A 676 -6.38 4.60 34.82
N THR A 677 -6.12 5.37 33.76
CA THR A 677 -7.13 6.00 32.91
C THR A 677 -6.96 5.60 31.44
N PHE A 678 -8.03 5.08 30.85
CA PHE A 678 -8.05 4.64 29.46
C PHE A 678 -8.46 5.81 28.56
N ILE A 679 -7.64 6.07 27.54
CA ILE A 679 -7.79 7.12 26.54
C ILE A 679 -8.20 6.47 25.21
N PRO A 680 -9.06 7.11 24.39
CA PRO A 680 -9.35 6.64 23.03
C PRO A 680 -8.09 6.34 22.21
N ASN A 681 -8.19 5.37 21.29
CA ASN A 681 -7.07 4.81 20.51
C ASN A 681 -6.07 3.98 21.35
N GLY A 682 -6.56 3.01 22.12
CA GLY A 682 -5.75 1.96 22.74
C GLY A 682 -4.74 2.42 23.80
N LYS A 683 -4.89 3.63 24.34
CA LYS A 683 -3.89 4.28 25.21
C LYS A 683 -4.29 4.23 26.68
N MET A 684 -3.29 4.05 27.52
CA MET A 684 -3.44 3.93 28.97
C MET A 684 -2.53 4.95 29.65
N ARG A 685 -3.13 5.99 30.25
CA ARG A 685 -2.42 6.93 31.12
C ARG A 685 -2.39 6.35 32.54
N VAL A 686 -1.22 6.37 33.14
CA VAL A 686 -0.93 5.83 34.47
C VAL A 686 -0.28 6.94 35.31
N GLU A 687 -0.77 7.16 36.52
CA GLU A 687 -0.40 8.28 37.40
C GLU A 687 -0.19 7.77 38.83
N SER A 688 0.83 8.22 39.55
CA SER A 688 1.21 7.62 40.84
C SER A 688 0.44 8.24 42.00
N LEU A 689 -0.02 7.41 42.95
CA LEU A 689 -0.61 7.84 44.21
C LEU A 689 0.34 8.74 45.03
N TYR A 690 1.64 8.43 45.01
CA TYR A 690 2.67 9.15 45.79
C TYR A 690 3.29 10.33 45.04
N CYS A 691 2.84 10.61 43.81
CA CYS A 691 3.26 11.78 43.03
C CYS A 691 2.13 12.25 42.09
N PRO A 692 0.98 12.68 42.62
CA PRO A 692 -0.14 13.15 41.81
C PRO A 692 0.22 14.43 41.03
N SER A 693 -0.51 14.71 39.95
CA SER A 693 -0.42 15.99 39.25
C SER A 693 -1.09 17.10 40.06
N ALA A 694 -0.44 18.26 40.17
CA ALA A 694 -1.02 19.43 40.84
C ALA A 694 -2.09 20.15 40.00
N THR A 695 -2.11 19.88 38.68
CA THR A 695 -2.95 20.53 37.67
C THR A 695 -3.72 19.47 36.88
N ASP A 696 -4.93 19.81 36.42
CA ASP A 696 -5.81 18.97 35.59
C ASP A 696 -5.21 18.62 34.19
N GLU A 697 -4.05 19.19 33.85
CA GLU A 697 -3.25 18.85 32.67
C GLU A 697 -2.52 17.48 32.79
N HIS A 698 -2.60 16.82 33.95
CA HIS A 698 -1.97 15.52 34.24
C HIS A 698 -0.45 15.49 34.00
N GLU A 699 0.26 16.52 34.47
CA GLU A 699 1.70 16.73 34.25
C GLU A 699 2.60 15.58 34.72
N ASN A 700 2.18 14.85 35.77
CA ASN A 700 2.94 13.76 36.42
C ASN A 700 2.47 12.36 36.00
N SER A 701 2.11 12.17 34.73
CA SER A 701 1.56 10.92 34.20
C SER A 701 2.40 10.26 33.08
N ILE A 702 2.20 8.96 32.90
CA ILE A 702 2.90 8.14 31.91
C ILE A 702 1.87 7.50 31.00
N VAL A 703 1.93 7.80 29.70
CA VAL A 703 1.01 7.30 28.68
C VAL A 703 1.66 6.14 27.93
N PHE A 704 1.08 4.95 28.09
CA PHE A 704 1.42 3.75 27.35
C PHE A 704 0.49 3.61 26.13
N ASP A 705 1.07 3.33 24.97
CA ASP A 705 0.38 3.01 23.71
C ASP A 705 0.41 1.49 23.53
N GLY A 706 -0.71 0.83 23.82
CA GLY A 706 -0.79 -0.64 23.81
C GLY A 706 -0.75 -1.27 22.42
N GLU A 707 -1.06 -0.50 21.37
CA GLU A 707 -1.03 -0.96 19.98
C GLU A 707 0.38 -0.89 19.39
N ARG A 708 1.17 0.11 19.80
CA ARG A 708 2.54 0.34 19.29
C ARG A 708 3.65 -0.11 20.25
N GLY A 709 3.31 -0.49 21.48
CA GLY A 709 4.27 -0.82 22.53
C GLY A 709 5.12 0.37 23.00
N THR A 710 4.71 1.62 22.72
CA THR A 710 5.51 2.82 23.02
C THR A 710 5.06 3.51 24.30
N MET A 711 6.00 4.03 25.08
CA MET A 711 5.75 4.81 26.30
C MET A 711 6.07 6.29 26.06
N LYS A 712 5.27 7.21 26.60
CA LYS A 712 5.51 8.66 26.60
C LYS A 712 5.20 9.26 27.97
N VAL A 713 6.05 10.17 28.44
CA VAL A 713 5.83 10.94 29.68
C VAL A 713 5.06 12.22 29.34
N SER A 714 4.10 12.62 30.18
CA SER A 714 3.42 13.92 30.06
C SER A 714 4.36 15.10 30.32
N GLY A 715 3.98 16.30 29.86
CA GLY A 715 4.85 17.49 29.87
C GLY A 715 6.08 17.42 28.93
N GLY A 716 6.34 16.27 28.29
CA GLY A 716 7.39 16.10 27.29
C GLY A 716 8.82 15.99 27.85
N PRO A 717 9.84 15.88 26.97
CA PRO A 717 11.21 15.51 27.36
C PRO A 717 11.95 16.49 28.29
N HIS A 718 11.41 17.69 28.48
CA HIS A 718 12.01 18.73 29.35
C HIS A 718 11.25 18.96 30.65
N SER A 719 10.09 18.28 30.84
CA SER A 719 9.29 18.31 32.07
C SER A 719 10.14 17.96 33.31
N PRO A 720 9.90 18.60 34.47
CA PRO A 720 10.59 18.24 35.71
C PRO A 720 10.34 16.76 36.08
N PHE A 721 9.13 16.25 35.84
CA PHE A 721 8.78 14.85 36.06
C PHE A 721 9.56 13.93 35.11
N ALA A 722 9.63 14.26 33.82
CA ALA A 722 10.38 13.48 32.83
C ALA A 722 11.88 13.42 33.13
N ARG A 723 12.47 14.49 33.67
CA ARG A 723 13.89 14.50 34.11
C ARG A 723 14.11 13.62 35.34
N ARG A 724 13.23 13.70 36.34
CA ARG A 724 13.33 12.92 37.59
C ARG A 724 13.34 11.42 37.30
N ILE A 725 12.52 10.94 36.35
CA ILE A 725 12.41 9.52 36.03
C ILE A 725 13.33 9.04 34.88
N ASP A 726 14.13 9.90 34.24
CA ASP A 726 14.93 9.54 33.06
C ASP A 726 15.98 8.44 33.35
N ASP A 727 16.58 8.43 34.54
CA ASP A 727 17.55 7.39 34.94
C ASP A 727 16.88 6.03 35.19
N GLN A 728 15.71 6.02 35.82
CA GLN A 728 14.88 4.81 35.95
C GLN A 728 14.39 4.32 34.57
N ILE A 729 14.10 5.23 33.62
CA ILE A 729 13.76 4.88 32.23
C ILE A 729 14.98 4.26 31.51
N LYS A 730 16.19 4.80 31.66
CA LYS A 730 17.41 4.22 31.06
C LYS A 730 17.59 2.78 31.54
N PHE A 731 17.67 2.59 32.86
CA PHE A 731 17.95 1.29 33.44
C PHE A 731 16.82 0.28 33.18
N TRP A 732 15.60 0.55 33.66
CA TRP A 732 14.54 -0.46 33.59
C TRP A 732 13.91 -0.61 32.20
N VAL A 733 13.78 0.46 31.43
CA VAL A 733 13.06 0.43 30.13
C VAL A 733 14.00 0.28 28.94
N ARG A 734 15.17 0.94 28.92
CA ARG A 734 16.12 0.83 27.78
C ARG A 734 17.07 -0.37 27.92
N GLU A 735 17.62 -0.62 29.11
CA GLU A 735 18.57 -1.73 29.32
C GLU A 735 17.89 -3.06 29.69
N LYS A 736 16.83 -3.04 30.52
CA LYS A 736 16.15 -4.27 30.98
C LYS A 736 14.82 -4.58 30.30
N GLY A 737 14.24 -3.65 29.55
CA GLY A 737 12.94 -3.83 28.89
C GLY A 737 11.74 -4.12 29.82
N CYS A 738 11.87 -3.87 31.13
CA CYS A 738 10.97 -4.35 32.16
C CYS A 738 10.10 -3.22 32.74
N ILE A 739 8.97 -2.93 32.08
CA ILE A 739 7.99 -1.92 32.54
C ILE A 739 7.45 -2.22 33.96
N PRO A 740 7.18 -3.47 34.37
CA PRO A 740 6.80 -3.74 35.76
C PRO A 740 7.88 -3.39 36.78
N GLY A 741 9.16 -3.64 36.46
CA GLY A 741 10.29 -3.26 37.31
C GLY A 741 10.47 -1.74 37.40
N PHE A 742 10.30 -1.04 36.27
CA PHE A 742 10.30 0.42 36.19
C PHE A 742 9.21 1.04 37.10
N LEU A 743 7.97 0.57 36.98
CA LEU A 743 6.87 1.09 37.81
C LEU A 743 7.07 0.76 39.30
N ALA A 744 7.55 -0.45 39.63
CA ALA A 744 7.87 -0.81 41.02
C ALA A 744 8.98 0.07 41.63
N ALA A 745 10.04 0.34 40.89
CA ALA A 745 11.13 1.23 41.32
C ALA A 745 10.61 2.66 41.58
N LEU A 746 9.81 3.21 40.65
CA LEU A 746 9.17 4.52 40.85
C LEU A 746 8.18 4.53 42.02
N THR A 747 7.44 3.44 42.28
CA THR A 747 6.56 3.36 43.45
C THR A 747 7.36 3.49 44.75
N LEU A 748 8.52 2.82 44.85
CA LEU A 748 9.40 2.89 46.03
C LEU A 748 10.02 4.29 46.18
N GLU A 749 10.61 4.81 45.11
CA GLU A 749 11.26 6.14 45.08
C GLU A 749 10.28 7.26 45.47
N PHE A 750 9.06 7.24 44.92
CA PHE A 750 8.04 8.23 45.24
C PHE A 750 7.45 8.04 46.65
N TYR A 751 7.37 6.80 47.15
CA TYR A 751 6.91 6.52 48.52
C TYR A 751 7.93 6.98 49.57
N GLU A 752 9.23 6.78 49.34
CA GLU A 752 10.31 7.29 50.20
C GLU A 752 10.36 8.83 50.17
N GLU A 753 10.21 9.46 49.01
CA GLU A 753 10.08 10.92 48.90
C GLU A 753 8.82 11.47 49.57
N ASN A 754 7.68 10.75 49.53
CA ASN A 754 6.47 11.20 50.21
C ASN A 754 6.64 11.12 51.73
N ASN A 755 7.11 9.99 52.25
CA ASN A 755 7.35 9.81 53.70
C ASN A 755 8.38 10.79 54.26
N THR A 756 9.41 11.16 53.49
CA THR A 756 10.41 12.16 53.91
C THR A 756 9.91 13.60 53.85
N ARG A 757 8.84 13.89 53.08
CA ARG A 757 8.12 15.18 53.12
C ARG A 757 7.13 15.23 54.29
N ASP A 758 6.33 14.18 54.48
CA ASP A 758 5.35 14.10 55.58
C ASP A 758 6.03 14.01 56.96
N GLY A 759 7.26 13.49 57.03
CA GLY A 759 8.09 13.48 58.25
C GLY A 759 8.79 14.80 58.60
N ALA A 760 8.53 15.88 57.86
CA ALA A 760 9.16 17.20 58.02
C ALA A 760 8.18 18.35 58.33
N GLY A 761 6.95 18.03 58.75
CA GLY A 761 5.90 18.98 59.17
C GLY A 761 5.68 19.03 60.68
#